data_AF-A0A9P7EN97-F1
#
_entry.id   AF-A0A9P7EN97-F1
#
_cell.length_a   1.000
_cell.length_b   1.000
_cell.length_c   1.000
_cell.angle_alpha   90.00
_cell.angle_beta   90.00
_cell.angle_gamma   90.00
#
_symmetry.space_group_name_H-M   'P 1'
#
loop_
_entity.id
_entity.type
_entity.pdbx_description
1 polymer ?
#
loop_
_entity_poly.entity_id
_entity_poly.type
_entity_poly.pdbx_seq_one_letter_code
_entity_poly.pdbx_strand_id
1 'polypeptide(L)'
;MSRGMARAYYREVQEEILVDDEWEFAEDANSVLIPAIPLSVERSASSDSISSTQSSVYSGLEDLSDMMCNMPEEVLNGTANNITSRVDIPIVSRSSIAAVGSSPAQPLSAMSAGSSDPADSASPSSSWSSILGKRKTEEPPDNSLSSRKSARIGDAKIKIHSIAHDRNLQAYFDSKNISFGVQWLIAKLVTYDLLAYEDIIIPDLDKLRGTNQEATPRVAQVFAACQNSMGEEERFFVKEKAVLSPWKELDREHELALAMGNSFDGFQRQADGWYGGKVHFGATLKAIDKKTTTPEYRIQLSPPELGSSSRLTRQYGSKNFLRVKVPRNILNKPQHGLVEFFSQHFLLCGLVYRAFYARDGSVFLVATDSSTGCGRIPSHAHPPPPSLEDYLDWHNPICYNIAQTVAKWSSRFALGLSNSVPGITISRENIMYLKEEDPGGPDMTDGCGYINKIALKGLRELLQWDTTPTAIQCRIAGAKGLLLLHPDSSENCSDVPRVWLRESQIKVKYPQTQKLSPSHLTIDVLRSSHMRSPSRLAAETIVNFAENGVPHSVFIDLMKEGLDAIVNSLLDWDGPDAMYRLWHSVARAGAVVGSRLAREAGGEARSRGFAVKDDDIEDDDEDDLNAVIEIPRSVAWWGDEISGCPSSLEETVMIMLDSGFIPRDCPVLADKLRHVLKTMVDNFVQRYRIEVPMSCMGWIVPDPSGTLAPDEVQILSKDSKFLCPDGTESNVVLGDVLLTRHPCKLPTDTQKVRAVEKPELRRYTDVIVCSVQGTRRFADLLAGGDYDGDKAIAVWQPSIVSHFNNADLKYSHPPDNLSENFHKNTLRVDDFLEQHQGSSLDDLIPRLQSFLLGGLRDVSSVGKYSNLHDVAVYTLGYAHNETIRLAYMFCNILDGAKSGLTVLPEVIKSDTKLYHKRSPEWKECGEEKPETNEINVQRPKGMTEFVMDAIMSHARKYRDLKLQQVDSAFSKHHGHRDSSLEKPWQDAESRVRRVKYSNEYAALTMEMELSKIREHVEKMREEHKKSIRRSFSGLKIERRQDILRSLARDFTAAPDLHAFFSSHRRRWQGSRLPTHIFMNAQTPLVNSPGMLLCESLG
;
A
#
# COMPACT_ATOMS: atom_id res chain seq x y z
N MET A 1 36.24 -31.41 -33.79
CA MET A 1 37.09 -31.94 -32.70
C MET A 1 38.09 -30.87 -32.27
N SER A 2 38.59 -30.97 -31.04
CA SER A 2 39.64 -30.11 -30.45
C SER A 2 39.28 -28.65 -30.18
N ARG A 3 40.08 -28.00 -29.32
CA ARG A 3 39.87 -26.67 -28.73
C ARG A 3 40.82 -25.61 -29.32
N GLY A 4 40.33 -24.37 -29.39
CA GLY A 4 40.97 -23.22 -28.75
C GLY A 4 42.15 -22.53 -29.43
N MET A 5 42.01 -21.22 -29.65
CA MET A 5 43.13 -20.29 -29.71
C MET A 5 42.67 -18.89 -29.27
N ALA A 6 43.57 -18.10 -28.67
CA ALA A 6 43.25 -16.80 -28.06
C ALA A 6 43.28 -15.64 -29.07
N ARG A 7 42.63 -14.51 -28.72
CA ARG A 7 42.84 -13.21 -29.36
C ARG A 7 42.79 -12.07 -28.35
N ALA A 8 43.78 -11.19 -28.42
CA ALA A 8 43.73 -9.83 -27.89
C ALA A 8 43.77 -8.84 -29.06
N TYR A 9 43.13 -7.69 -28.89
CA TYR A 9 43.00 -6.56 -29.84
C TYR A 9 44.06 -5.49 -29.53
N TYR A 10 44.40 -4.51 -30.39
CA TYR A 10 44.46 -4.39 -31.87
C TYR A 10 45.36 -3.16 -32.18
N ARG A 11 45.87 -3.02 -33.41
CA ARG A 11 46.59 -1.83 -33.95
C ARG A 11 45.59 -0.88 -34.64
N GLU A 12 45.84 0.35 -35.10
CA GLU A 12 46.95 1.33 -35.06
C GLU A 12 46.39 2.69 -35.52
N VAL A 13 46.91 3.83 -35.02
CA VAL A 13 47.13 5.08 -35.77
C VAL A 13 48.37 5.76 -35.17
N GLN A 14 49.22 6.37 -35.99
CA GLN A 14 50.36 7.21 -35.57
C GLN A 14 50.18 8.64 -36.11
N GLU A 15 50.75 9.65 -35.44
CA GLU A 15 51.88 10.42 -35.98
C GLU A 15 52.52 11.36 -34.92
N GLU A 16 53.85 11.43 -35.01
CA GLU A 16 54.89 12.37 -34.52
C GLU A 16 54.52 13.47 -33.49
N ILE A 17 55.12 13.58 -32.28
CA ILE A 17 56.55 13.70 -31.82
C ILE A 17 57.13 15.13 -31.92
N LEU A 18 57.43 15.73 -30.74
CA LEU A 18 58.61 16.54 -30.32
C LEU A 18 58.27 17.15 -28.94
N VAL A 19 58.87 16.70 -27.82
CA VAL A 19 60.13 17.17 -27.19
C VAL A 19 59.97 18.45 -26.35
N ASP A 20 60.19 18.31 -25.04
CA ASP A 20 60.83 19.17 -24.00
C ASP A 20 60.69 20.72 -24.10
N ASP A 21 60.46 21.50 -23.04
CA ASP A 21 61.29 21.53 -21.81
C ASP A 21 60.65 22.28 -20.59
N GLU A 22 61.44 22.34 -19.51
CA GLU A 22 61.30 23.04 -18.21
C GLU A 22 60.45 24.33 -18.10
N TRP A 23 59.76 24.50 -16.95
CA TRP A 23 59.34 25.81 -16.40
C TRP A 23 59.60 25.87 -14.88
N GLU A 24 60.45 26.81 -14.45
CA GLU A 24 60.76 27.06 -13.03
C GLU A 24 59.71 27.94 -12.32
N PHE A 25 59.84 28.02 -10.98
CA PHE A 25 58.99 28.83 -10.10
C PHE A 25 59.25 30.34 -10.23
N ALA A 26 58.17 31.12 -10.08
CA ALA A 26 58.24 32.50 -9.61
C ALA A 26 57.07 32.79 -8.66
N GLU A 27 57.39 33.03 -7.39
CA GLU A 27 56.50 33.68 -6.41
C GLU A 27 56.37 35.19 -6.81
N ASP A 28 55.35 35.96 -6.45
CA ASP A 28 54.79 36.09 -5.11
C ASP A 28 53.42 36.80 -5.06
N ALA A 29 52.73 36.65 -3.93
CA ALA A 29 51.67 37.44 -3.31
C ALA A 29 50.71 38.33 -4.16
N ASN A 30 49.43 37.95 -4.14
CA ASN A 30 48.45 38.74 -3.35
C ASN A 30 47.21 37.92 -2.93
N SER A 31 46.61 38.27 -1.79
CA SER A 31 45.71 37.38 -1.05
C SER A 31 44.29 37.93 -0.82
N VAL A 32 43.27 37.09 -1.07
CA VAL A 32 41.98 37.13 -0.35
C VAL A 32 41.59 35.69 -0.02
N LEU A 33 41.21 35.43 1.24
CA LEU A 33 41.04 34.08 1.78
C LEU A 33 39.62 33.54 1.58
N ILE A 34 39.53 32.33 1.00
CA ILE A 34 38.38 31.43 1.13
C ILE A 34 38.79 30.32 2.12
N PRO A 35 38.04 30.05 3.20
CA PRO A 35 38.37 29.01 4.15
C PRO A 35 38.05 27.62 3.58
N ALA A 36 39.06 26.94 3.03
CA ALA A 36 38.97 25.52 2.70
C ALA A 36 39.01 24.65 3.98
N ILE A 37 38.06 23.72 4.10
CA ILE A 37 38.06 22.69 5.15
C ILE A 37 38.50 21.36 4.48
N PRO A 38 39.50 20.63 5.03
CA PRO A 38 40.05 19.46 4.36
C PRO A 38 39.11 18.24 4.43
N LEU A 39 38.81 17.66 3.27
CA LEU A 39 38.12 16.38 3.14
C LEU A 39 39.09 15.20 3.32
N SER A 40 39.29 14.78 4.57
CA SER A 40 40.00 13.53 4.89
C SER A 40 39.09 12.31 4.64
N VAL A 41 39.10 11.80 3.40
CA VAL A 41 38.32 10.61 3.01
C VAL A 41 39.04 9.33 3.44
N GLU A 42 38.95 8.98 4.73
CA GLU A 42 39.29 7.64 5.19
C GLU A 42 38.17 6.66 4.79
N ARG A 43 38.48 5.71 3.90
CA ARG A 43 37.59 4.58 3.59
C ARG A 43 37.66 3.53 4.70
N SER A 44 36.97 3.76 5.81
CA SER A 44 36.76 2.74 6.84
C SER A 44 35.82 1.64 6.31
N ALA A 45 36.36 0.47 6.00
CA ALA A 45 35.58 -0.69 5.59
C ALA A 45 34.91 -1.37 6.80
N SER A 46 33.75 -0.88 7.21
CA SER A 46 32.91 -1.49 8.25
C SER A 46 32.00 -2.56 7.66
N SER A 47 32.39 -3.82 7.77
CA SER A 47 31.58 -4.98 7.35
C SER A 47 30.58 -5.38 8.43
N ASP A 48 29.43 -4.72 8.53
CA ASP A 48 28.42 -5.02 9.55
C ASP A 48 26.97 -4.72 9.13
N SER A 49 26.03 -5.49 9.71
CA SER A 49 24.56 -5.35 9.66
C SER A 49 23.86 -5.33 8.28
N ILE A 50 23.47 -6.53 7.83
CA ILE A 50 22.43 -6.76 6.80
C ILE A 50 21.15 -7.30 7.49
N SER A 51 19.99 -7.15 6.84
CA SER A 51 18.69 -7.83 7.06
C SER A 51 17.62 -7.18 7.97
N SER A 52 16.41 -7.01 7.41
CA SER A 52 15.13 -7.61 7.87
C SER A 52 13.91 -6.86 7.29
N THR A 53 12.77 -7.54 7.13
CA THR A 53 11.65 -7.15 6.25
C THR A 53 10.37 -7.98 6.45
N GLN A 54 9.26 -7.42 5.99
CA GLN A 54 7.92 -7.95 6.21
C GLN A 54 7.06 -7.91 4.96
N SER A 55 6.42 -9.04 4.68
CA SER A 55 5.09 -9.10 4.08
C SER A 55 4.21 -10.09 4.86
N SER A 56 2.89 -9.87 4.79
CA SER A 56 1.78 -10.77 5.15
C SER A 56 1.95 -11.88 6.20
N VAL A 57 1.24 -11.72 7.32
CA VAL A 57 0.36 -12.72 7.97
C VAL A 57 0.86 -14.17 8.04
N TYR A 58 1.15 -14.62 9.27
CA TYR A 58 1.23 -16.05 9.58
C TYR A 58 0.48 -16.38 10.88
N SER A 59 -0.35 -17.43 10.86
CA SER A 59 -1.01 -18.05 12.01
C SER A 59 -0.42 -19.44 12.35
N GLY A 60 0.33 -20.06 11.44
CA GLY A 60 0.91 -21.40 11.64
C GLY A 60 2.08 -21.48 12.64
N LEU A 61 2.40 -20.41 13.37
CA LEU A 61 3.11 -20.55 14.65
C LEU A 61 2.33 -21.44 15.62
N GLU A 62 1.01 -21.58 15.42
CA GLU A 62 0.13 -22.44 16.21
C GLU A 62 0.28 -23.92 15.85
N ASP A 63 0.33 -24.31 14.57
CA ASP A 63 0.62 -25.71 14.17
C ASP A 63 2.04 -26.12 14.59
N LEU A 64 3.01 -25.20 14.47
CA LEU A 64 4.35 -25.39 15.03
C LEU A 64 4.29 -25.58 16.56
N SER A 65 3.60 -24.69 17.29
CA SER A 65 3.48 -24.77 18.75
C SER A 65 2.77 -26.03 19.21
N ASP A 66 1.68 -26.45 18.56
CA ASP A 66 0.98 -27.69 18.90
C ASP A 66 1.85 -28.92 18.56
N MET A 67 2.65 -28.92 17.48
CA MET A 67 3.56 -30.04 17.21
C MET A 67 4.73 -30.11 18.20
N MET A 68 5.37 -28.97 18.48
CA MET A 68 6.37 -28.79 19.54
C MET A 68 5.84 -29.29 20.91
N CYS A 69 4.60 -28.91 21.24
CA CYS A 69 3.94 -29.27 22.49
C CYS A 69 3.43 -30.72 22.56
N ASN A 70 3.36 -31.46 21.45
CA ASN A 70 2.81 -32.82 21.35
C ASN A 70 3.81 -33.86 20.80
N MET A 71 5.11 -33.54 20.74
CA MET A 71 6.20 -34.52 20.58
C MET A 71 6.06 -35.68 21.60
N PRO A 72 6.08 -36.97 21.19
CA PRO A 72 5.91 -38.08 22.13
C PRO A 72 7.05 -38.16 23.14
N GLU A 73 6.73 -38.38 24.42
CA GLU A 73 7.72 -38.52 25.51
C GLU A 73 8.72 -39.67 25.27
N GLU A 74 8.34 -40.67 24.48
CA GLU A 74 9.17 -41.80 24.05
C GLU A 74 10.36 -41.38 23.17
N VAL A 75 10.27 -40.23 22.49
CA VAL A 75 11.37 -39.64 21.68
C VAL A 75 12.35 -38.83 22.56
N LEU A 76 11.88 -38.36 23.71
CA LEU A 76 12.68 -37.59 24.68
C LEU A 76 13.39 -38.53 25.67
N ASN A 77 12.68 -39.48 26.26
CA ASN A 77 13.16 -40.37 27.31
C ASN A 77 13.84 -41.65 26.76
N GLY A 78 14.91 -41.47 25.98
CA GLY A 78 15.69 -42.54 25.34
C GLY A 78 16.47 -43.46 26.30
N THR A 79 15.79 -44.26 27.12
CA THR A 79 16.42 -45.29 27.96
C THR A 79 16.61 -46.59 27.20
N ALA A 80 17.85 -46.88 26.80
CA ALA A 80 18.19 -48.11 26.10
C ALA A 80 17.95 -49.35 26.98
N ASN A 81 17.11 -50.29 26.53
CA ASN A 81 16.97 -51.61 27.12
C ASN A 81 16.72 -52.69 26.07
N ASN A 82 17.05 -53.94 26.40
CA ASN A 82 17.37 -54.97 25.41
C ASN A 82 16.18 -55.61 24.70
N ILE A 83 16.39 -55.94 23.43
CA ILE A 83 15.52 -56.80 22.63
C ILE A 83 15.61 -58.24 23.14
N THR A 84 14.49 -58.82 23.54
CA THR A 84 14.29 -60.28 23.53
C THR A 84 12.95 -60.62 22.90
N SER A 85 12.98 -61.45 21.88
CA SER A 85 11.84 -61.77 21.01
C SER A 85 10.79 -62.68 21.64
N ARG A 86 9.52 -62.49 21.25
CA ARG A 86 8.62 -63.60 20.90
C ARG A 86 7.70 -63.23 19.75
N VAL A 87 7.36 -64.22 18.93
CA VAL A 87 6.49 -64.14 17.76
C VAL A 87 5.26 -64.99 18.05
N ASP A 88 4.07 -64.46 17.79
CA ASP A 88 2.82 -65.25 17.74
C ASP A 88 1.89 -64.68 16.65
N ILE A 89 1.19 -65.58 15.94
CA ILE A 89 0.38 -65.36 14.73
C ILE A 89 -0.65 -66.51 14.66
N PRO A 90 -1.88 -66.37 14.12
CA PRO A 90 -2.81 -65.24 14.03
C PRO A 90 -4.14 -65.58 14.77
N ILE A 91 -5.29 -64.98 14.41
CA ILE A 91 -6.49 -65.74 13.97
C ILE A 91 -7.54 -64.81 13.34
N VAL A 92 -8.37 -65.36 12.44
CA VAL A 92 -9.47 -64.67 11.73
C VAL A 92 -10.79 -65.36 12.06
N SER A 93 -11.89 -64.61 12.21
CA SER A 93 -13.25 -65.16 12.20
C SER A 93 -14.26 -64.22 11.53
N ARG A 94 -15.24 -64.82 10.84
CA ARG A 94 -16.39 -64.17 10.18
C ARG A 94 -17.67 -64.51 10.95
N SER A 95 -18.70 -63.68 10.86
CA SER A 95 -20.09 -64.12 10.62
C SER A 95 -20.99 -62.96 10.18
N SER A 96 -22.25 -63.26 9.83
CA SER A 96 -23.19 -62.41 9.08
C SER A 96 -24.65 -62.81 9.39
N ILE A 97 -25.64 -62.25 8.67
CA ILE A 97 -27.10 -62.59 8.65
C ILE A 97 -27.93 -61.85 9.73
N ALA A 98 -29.23 -61.52 9.59
CA ALA A 98 -30.02 -60.90 8.49
C ALA A 98 -31.49 -60.65 8.93
N ALA A 99 -32.12 -59.59 8.38
CA ALA A 99 -33.57 -59.44 8.05
C ALA A 99 -34.69 -59.55 9.13
N VAL A 100 -35.88 -59.03 8.75
CA VAL A 100 -37.21 -59.10 9.42
C VAL A 100 -37.33 -58.27 10.73
N GLY A 101 -38.44 -57.58 11.06
CA GLY A 101 -39.65 -57.24 10.29
C GLY A 101 -40.97 -57.36 11.08
N SER A 102 -41.89 -56.40 10.89
CA SER A 102 -43.32 -56.33 11.35
C SER A 102 -43.66 -55.46 12.58
N SER A 103 -44.83 -54.82 12.47
CA SER A 103 -45.58 -54.00 13.47
C SER A 103 -46.45 -54.90 14.39
N PRO A 104 -47.50 -54.45 15.16
CA PRO A 104 -48.07 -53.10 15.38
C PRO A 104 -48.46 -52.74 16.85
N ALA A 105 -48.90 -51.48 17.08
CA ALA A 105 -50.09 -51.15 17.88
C ALA A 105 -50.42 -49.62 17.94
N GLN A 106 -51.61 -49.26 17.49
CA GLN A 106 -52.44 -48.10 17.91
C GLN A 106 -53.70 -48.70 18.61
N PRO A 107 -54.76 -47.98 19.08
CA PRO A 107 -55.20 -46.58 18.85
C PRO A 107 -55.50 -45.83 20.19
N LEU A 108 -56.11 -44.64 20.34
CA LEU A 108 -57.34 -43.94 19.87
C LEU A 108 -57.22 -42.46 20.34
N SER A 109 -58.00 -41.42 20.00
CA SER A 109 -58.99 -41.04 18.94
C SER A 109 -59.33 -39.53 19.18
N ALA A 110 -60.14 -38.76 18.44
CA ALA A 110 -60.93 -38.93 17.21
C ALA A 110 -61.26 -37.55 16.56
N MET A 111 -61.53 -37.52 15.24
CA MET A 111 -62.40 -36.55 14.52
C MET A 111 -61.98 -35.06 14.46
N SER A 112 -62.27 -34.26 13.42
CA SER A 112 -62.69 -34.48 12.01
C SER A 112 -62.51 -33.15 11.26
N ALA A 113 -61.73 -33.03 10.18
CA ALA A 113 -61.94 -33.57 8.82
C ALA A 113 -63.09 -32.90 8.03
N GLY A 114 -62.73 -32.15 6.99
CA GLY A 114 -63.59 -31.49 6.00
C GLY A 114 -62.72 -30.89 4.88
N SER A 115 -63.14 -30.97 3.62
CA SER A 115 -62.23 -30.94 2.45
C SER A 115 -62.59 -29.93 1.35
N SER A 116 -61.73 -29.89 0.31
CA SER A 116 -61.89 -29.37 -1.07
C SER A 116 -61.34 -27.96 -1.42
N ASP A 117 -60.73 -27.92 -2.60
CA ASP A 117 -60.17 -26.79 -3.35
C ASP A 117 -61.28 -26.08 -4.20
N PRO A 118 -61.00 -25.09 -5.11
CA PRO A 118 -59.77 -24.32 -5.37
C PRO A 118 -60.00 -22.79 -5.57
N ALA A 119 -58.92 -22.08 -5.94
CA ALA A 119 -58.85 -20.95 -6.89
C ALA A 119 -59.39 -19.52 -6.56
N ASP A 120 -58.55 -18.55 -6.97
CA ASP A 120 -58.83 -17.22 -7.53
C ASP A 120 -59.44 -16.05 -6.71
N SER A 121 -59.29 -14.87 -7.32
CA SER A 121 -59.22 -13.55 -6.66
C SER A 121 -60.48 -12.69 -6.79
N ALA A 122 -60.75 -11.85 -5.78
CA ALA A 122 -61.53 -10.62 -5.97
C ALA A 122 -61.20 -9.52 -4.92
N SER A 123 -61.32 -8.26 -5.37
CA SER A 123 -61.55 -7.04 -4.56
C SER A 123 -62.94 -6.47 -4.98
N PRO A 124 -63.40 -5.21 -4.72
CA PRO A 124 -62.87 -4.10 -3.89
C PRO A 124 -63.96 -3.34 -3.06
N SER A 125 -63.61 -2.14 -2.54
CA SER A 125 -64.52 -1.02 -2.14
C SER A 125 -65.31 -1.19 -0.81
N SER A 126 -65.78 -0.18 -0.03
CA SER A 126 -65.70 1.32 0.03
C SER A 126 -66.11 1.80 1.47
N SER A 127 -66.46 3.04 1.91
CA SER A 127 -66.71 4.38 1.31
C SER A 127 -66.84 5.50 2.41
N TRP A 128 -66.32 6.72 2.16
CA TRP A 128 -66.73 8.05 2.74
C TRP A 128 -66.57 8.25 4.29
N SER A 129 -66.61 9.43 4.96
CA SER A 129 -66.94 10.87 4.70
C SER A 129 -66.22 11.77 5.77
N SER A 130 -65.59 12.94 5.54
CA SER A 130 -66.06 14.37 5.37
C SER A 130 -66.82 14.99 6.59
N ILE A 131 -66.71 16.26 7.07
CA ILE A 131 -66.63 17.64 6.48
C ILE A 131 -65.88 18.67 7.42
N LEU A 132 -65.65 19.94 7.01
CA LEU A 132 -64.80 21.00 7.63
C LEU A 132 -65.48 22.12 8.50
N GLY A 133 -64.77 22.62 9.53
CA GLY A 133 -64.22 24.02 9.64
C GLY A 133 -65.03 25.25 10.17
N LYS A 134 -64.35 26.17 10.91
CA LYS A 134 -64.51 27.68 10.96
C LYS A 134 -63.61 28.39 12.03
N ARG A 135 -63.65 29.75 12.13
CA ARG A 135 -62.77 30.65 12.96
C ARG A 135 -63.57 31.57 13.92
N LYS A 136 -63.02 31.98 15.09
CA LYS A 136 -62.95 33.39 15.61
C LYS A 136 -62.26 33.57 17.01
N THR A 137 -62.13 34.84 17.42
CA THR A 137 -61.54 35.50 18.63
C THR A 137 -62.23 35.14 19.99
N GLU A 138 -61.80 35.55 21.20
CA GLU A 138 -61.11 36.77 21.72
C GLU A 138 -60.32 36.52 23.07
N GLU A 139 -59.78 37.58 23.73
CA GLU A 139 -58.84 37.56 24.90
C GLU A 139 -59.53 37.81 26.28
N PRO A 140 -58.87 38.15 27.43
CA PRO A 140 -57.47 38.11 27.92
C PRO A 140 -57.38 37.29 29.25
N PRO A 141 -56.48 37.50 30.28
CA PRO A 141 -55.18 38.20 30.45
C PRO A 141 -54.02 37.18 30.74
N ASP A 142 -52.96 37.32 31.56
CA ASP A 142 -52.46 38.30 32.56
C ASP A 142 -50.90 38.24 32.73
N ASN A 143 -50.33 38.83 33.80
CA ASN A 143 -48.95 39.33 33.85
C ASN A 143 -47.89 38.49 34.63
N SER A 144 -46.67 38.46 34.09
CA SER A 144 -45.49 39.01 34.79
C SER A 144 -44.34 39.31 33.80
N LEU A 145 -43.59 40.41 34.01
CA LEU A 145 -42.50 40.86 33.12
C LEU A 145 -41.14 40.86 33.82
N SER A 146 -40.11 40.37 33.13
CA SER A 146 -38.83 41.08 32.86
C SER A 146 -37.76 40.09 32.33
N SER A 147 -36.84 40.46 31.43
CA SER A 147 -36.75 41.67 30.59
C SER A 147 -36.16 41.31 29.22
N ARG A 148 -36.59 42.03 28.17
CA ARG A 148 -35.93 42.03 26.86
C ARG A 148 -35.10 43.32 26.72
N LYS A 149 -33.90 43.23 26.14
CA LYS A 149 -33.25 44.37 25.48
C LYS A 149 -32.70 43.96 24.11
N SER A 150 -33.18 44.68 23.09
CA SER A 150 -32.74 44.73 21.68
C SER A 150 -32.30 43.42 21.02
N ALA A 151 -33.05 43.01 20.00
CA ALA A 151 -32.41 42.34 18.87
C ALA A 151 -31.37 43.27 18.24
N ARG A 152 -30.32 42.70 17.66
CA ARG A 152 -29.60 43.29 16.52
C ARG A 152 -29.89 42.44 15.30
N ILE A 153 -29.93 43.06 14.13
CA ILE A 153 -29.97 42.37 12.84
C ILE A 153 -28.51 42.25 12.38
N GLY A 154 -28.08 41.03 12.08
CA GLY A 154 -26.68 40.68 11.80
C GLY A 154 -26.32 39.32 12.39
N ASP A 155 -25.26 38.72 11.87
CA ASP A 155 -24.64 37.45 12.29
C ASP A 155 -25.49 36.18 12.14
N ALA A 156 -25.42 35.58 10.94
CA ALA A 156 -25.68 34.15 10.80
C ALA A 156 -24.59 33.38 11.56
N LYS A 157 -24.95 32.71 12.67
CA LYS A 157 -23.98 32.01 13.52
C LYS A 157 -23.26 30.89 12.76
N ILE A 158 -21.99 31.13 12.43
CA ILE A 158 -21.07 30.12 11.91
C ILE A 158 -21.04 28.93 12.87
N LYS A 159 -21.34 27.74 12.35
CA LYS A 159 -21.40 26.52 13.15
C LYS A 159 -19.99 25.92 13.29
N ILE A 160 -19.40 26.11 14.47
CA ILE A 160 -18.11 25.54 14.83
C ILE A 160 -18.31 24.20 15.53
N HIS A 161 -17.66 23.15 15.02
CA HIS A 161 -17.58 21.82 15.63
C HIS A 161 -16.23 21.66 16.35
N SER A 162 -16.22 21.65 17.68
CA SER A 162 -15.00 21.32 18.43
C SER A 162 -14.65 19.84 18.25
N ILE A 163 -13.45 19.55 17.73
CA ILE A 163 -12.87 18.21 17.74
C ILE A 163 -12.21 18.00 19.10
N ALA A 164 -11.26 18.86 19.45
CA ALA A 164 -10.55 18.87 20.72
C ALA A 164 -9.81 20.20 20.93
N HIS A 165 -10.38 21.05 21.79
CA HIS A 165 -9.77 22.30 22.26
C HIS A 165 -10.47 22.78 23.54
N ASP A 166 -9.70 23.29 24.51
CA ASP A 166 -10.19 24.21 25.55
C ASP A 166 -9.47 25.57 25.45
N ARG A 167 -10.23 26.65 25.65
CA ARG A 167 -9.76 28.02 25.50
C ARG A 167 -8.79 28.44 26.60
N ASN A 168 -9.03 27.98 27.84
CA ASN A 168 -8.22 28.37 28.99
C ASN A 168 -6.88 27.63 28.97
N LEU A 169 -6.93 26.33 28.69
CA LEU A 169 -5.76 25.48 28.56
C LEU A 169 -4.85 25.90 27.40
N GLN A 170 -5.42 26.37 26.28
CA GLN A 170 -4.63 26.90 25.16
C GLN A 170 -3.72 28.07 25.58
N ALA A 171 -4.18 28.96 26.46
CA ALA A 171 -3.36 30.05 26.98
C ALA A 171 -2.22 29.54 27.89
N TYR A 172 -2.43 28.43 28.62
CA TYR A 172 -1.38 27.75 29.38
C TYR A 172 -0.39 27.01 28.47
N PHE A 173 -0.85 26.36 27.40
CA PHE A 173 0.00 25.76 26.37
C PHE A 173 0.90 26.81 25.70
N ASP A 174 0.33 27.96 25.33
CA ASP A 174 1.07 29.06 24.69
C ASP A 174 2.08 29.72 25.64
N SER A 175 1.71 29.96 26.90
CA SER A 175 2.62 30.56 27.89
C SER A 175 3.76 29.65 28.34
N LYS A 176 3.56 28.32 28.30
CA LYS A 176 4.63 27.32 28.58
C LYS A 176 5.42 26.90 27.33
N ASN A 177 4.99 27.33 26.14
CA ASN A 177 5.51 26.91 24.83
C ASN A 177 5.47 25.37 24.63
N ILE A 178 4.27 24.80 24.76
CA ILE A 178 4.02 23.36 24.55
C ILE A 178 3.93 23.07 23.05
N SER A 179 4.72 22.11 22.56
CA SER A 179 4.84 21.77 21.14
C SER A 179 3.57 21.12 20.57
N PHE A 180 3.34 21.28 19.26
CA PHE A 180 2.09 20.85 18.60
C PHE A 180 1.82 19.35 18.74
N GLY A 181 2.85 18.50 18.67
CA GLY A 181 2.73 17.05 18.86
C GLY A 181 2.26 16.66 20.26
N VAL A 182 2.67 17.40 21.30
CA VAL A 182 2.13 17.22 22.66
C VAL A 182 0.65 17.61 22.70
N GLN A 183 0.29 18.75 22.12
CA GLN A 183 -1.12 19.20 22.06
C GLN A 183 -1.99 18.21 21.25
N TRP A 184 -1.46 17.64 20.17
CA TRP A 184 -2.11 16.58 19.39
C TRP A 184 -2.32 15.29 20.19
N LEU A 185 -1.32 14.82 20.95
CA LEU A 185 -1.47 13.60 21.76
C LEU A 185 -2.47 13.80 22.90
N ILE A 186 -2.52 14.97 23.53
CA ILE A 186 -3.57 15.33 24.50
C ILE A 186 -4.94 15.37 23.82
N ALA A 187 -5.07 16.07 22.67
CA ALA A 187 -6.29 16.13 21.89
C ALA A 187 -6.79 14.73 21.46
N LYS A 188 -5.88 13.81 21.12
CA LYS A 188 -6.19 12.41 20.81
C LYS A 188 -6.84 11.72 22.01
N LEU A 189 -6.22 11.78 23.20
CA LEU A 189 -6.78 11.20 24.42
C LEU A 189 -8.19 11.73 24.71
N VAL A 190 -8.42 13.03 24.53
CA VAL A 190 -9.74 13.68 24.64
C VAL A 190 -10.74 13.12 23.64
N THR A 191 -10.38 12.97 22.35
CA THR A 191 -11.31 12.39 21.34
C THR A 191 -11.65 10.91 21.59
N TYR A 192 -10.88 10.20 22.40
CA TYR A 192 -11.12 8.82 22.84
C TYR A 192 -11.85 8.72 24.19
N ASP A 193 -12.25 9.84 24.79
CA ASP A 193 -12.84 9.94 26.14
C ASP A 193 -11.94 9.35 27.25
N LEU A 194 -10.61 9.35 27.05
CA LEU A 194 -9.60 8.81 28.00
C LEU A 194 -9.01 9.87 28.95
N LEU A 195 -9.30 11.14 28.70
CA LEU A 195 -8.83 12.31 29.47
C LEU A 195 -9.80 13.47 29.18
N ALA A 196 -10.31 14.17 30.19
CA ALA A 196 -10.96 15.47 29.97
C ALA A 196 -9.93 16.60 30.08
N TYR A 197 -10.16 17.72 29.38
CA TYR A 197 -9.33 18.92 29.55
C TYR A 197 -9.42 19.50 30.98
N GLU A 198 -10.52 19.22 31.68
CA GLU A 198 -10.77 19.62 33.08
C GLU A 198 -9.90 18.86 34.09
N ASP A 199 -9.42 17.65 33.73
CA ASP A 199 -8.54 16.81 34.58
C ASP A 199 -7.07 17.25 34.53
N ILE A 200 -6.71 18.20 33.65
CA ILE A 200 -5.31 18.53 33.35
C ILE A 200 -4.74 19.52 34.37
N ILE A 201 -3.93 19.00 35.29
CA ILE A 201 -3.22 19.74 36.32
C ILE A 201 -2.15 20.65 35.66
N ILE A 202 -2.37 21.97 35.72
CA ILE A 202 -1.52 22.97 35.02
C ILE A 202 -0.01 22.88 35.35
N PRO A 203 0.43 22.60 36.60
CA PRO A 203 1.85 22.31 36.89
C PRO A 203 2.45 21.12 36.13
N ASP A 204 1.68 20.08 35.79
CA ASP A 204 2.21 18.91 35.09
C ASP A 204 2.59 19.22 33.62
N LEU A 205 2.03 20.30 33.05
CA LEU A 205 2.43 20.80 31.74
C LEU A 205 3.91 21.24 31.70
N ASP A 206 4.53 21.61 32.83
CA ASP A 206 5.95 21.95 32.86
C ASP A 206 6.86 20.73 32.58
N LYS A 207 6.38 19.51 32.84
CA LYS A 207 7.07 18.25 32.46
C LYS A 207 7.06 18.02 30.96
N LEU A 208 6.05 18.57 30.26
CA LEU A 208 5.78 18.39 28.83
C LEU A 208 6.37 19.52 27.95
N ARG A 209 7.36 20.26 28.47
CA ARG A 209 8.09 21.30 27.73
C ARG A 209 9.30 20.71 27.00
N GLY A 210 9.55 21.19 25.78
CA GLY A 210 10.64 20.77 24.89
C GLY A 210 10.20 20.78 23.43
N THR A 211 11.06 20.26 22.55
CA THR A 211 10.71 19.93 21.16
C THR A 211 9.62 18.85 21.09
N ASN A 212 9.05 18.58 19.91
CA ASN A 212 8.11 17.47 19.73
C ASN A 212 8.82 16.13 20.08
N GLN A 213 10.06 15.95 19.63
CA GLN A 213 10.85 14.73 19.85
C GLN A 213 11.18 14.47 21.32
N GLU A 214 11.44 15.52 22.11
CA GLU A 214 11.77 15.40 23.54
C GLU A 214 10.55 15.26 24.46
N ALA A 215 9.43 15.92 24.11
CA ALA A 215 8.30 16.09 25.01
C ALA A 215 7.16 15.10 24.76
N THR A 216 6.95 14.64 23.53
CA THR A 216 5.85 13.70 23.21
C THR A 216 5.93 12.35 23.92
N PRO A 217 7.10 11.73 24.19
CA PRO A 217 7.15 10.46 24.94
C PRO A 217 6.64 10.62 26.38
N ARG A 218 6.86 11.78 26.99
CA ARG A 218 6.48 12.07 28.38
C ARG A 218 4.96 12.19 28.58
N VAL A 219 4.17 12.33 27.51
CA VAL A 219 2.71 12.47 27.58
C VAL A 219 2.07 11.24 28.22
N ALA A 220 2.51 10.03 27.84
CA ALA A 220 2.02 8.78 28.43
C ALA A 220 2.45 8.60 29.91
N GLN A 221 3.61 9.15 30.28
CA GLN A 221 4.15 9.11 31.64
C GLN A 221 3.47 10.12 32.58
N VAL A 222 2.98 11.25 32.04
CA VAL A 222 2.25 12.28 32.80
C VAL A 222 0.77 11.92 32.98
N PHE A 223 0.09 11.47 31.92
CA PHE A 223 -1.34 11.14 31.99
C PHE A 223 -1.54 9.64 32.30
N ALA A 224 -1.60 9.32 33.59
CA ALA A 224 -1.57 7.95 34.13
C ALA A 224 -2.64 6.98 33.60
N ALA A 225 -3.66 7.45 32.87
CA ALA A 225 -4.62 6.61 32.15
C ALA A 225 -3.96 5.61 31.17
N CYS A 226 -2.72 5.86 30.74
CA CYS A 226 -1.94 4.94 29.89
C CYS A 226 -1.29 3.75 30.64
N GLN A 227 -1.28 3.72 31.98
CA GLN A 227 -0.43 2.78 32.73
C GLN A 227 -0.92 1.32 32.74
N ASN A 228 -2.21 1.05 32.50
CA ASN A 228 -2.77 -0.31 32.53
C ASN A 228 -2.35 -1.24 31.37
N SER A 229 -1.44 -0.81 30.48
CA SER A 229 -0.88 -1.70 29.45
C SER A 229 0.56 -1.42 28.99
N MET A 230 1.25 -0.36 29.46
CA MET A 230 2.50 0.11 28.80
C MET A 230 3.75 0.21 29.70
N GLY A 231 3.65 -0.13 31.00
CA GLY A 231 4.66 0.22 32.01
C GLY A 231 6.09 -0.34 31.81
N GLU A 232 6.27 -1.44 31.07
CA GLU A 232 7.57 -2.10 30.87
C GLU A 232 7.98 -2.25 29.39
N GLU A 233 7.24 -1.64 28.47
CA GLU A 233 7.48 -1.73 27.01
C GLU A 233 8.32 -0.58 26.44
N GLU A 234 8.71 0.38 27.29
CA GLU A 234 9.45 1.58 26.86
C GLU A 234 10.95 1.35 26.62
N ARG A 235 11.54 0.25 27.12
CA ARG A 235 13.00 0.01 27.01
C ARG A 235 13.46 -0.70 25.74
N PHE A 236 12.54 -1.27 24.97
CA PHE A 236 12.83 -2.03 23.74
C PHE A 236 12.11 -1.41 22.53
N PHE A 237 12.60 -1.74 21.34
CA PHE A 237 12.18 -1.22 20.04
C PHE A 237 12.43 0.29 19.89
N VAL A 238 13.44 0.82 20.59
CA VAL A 238 13.77 2.26 20.59
C VAL A 238 14.20 2.72 19.19
N LYS A 239 14.93 1.88 18.44
CA LYS A 239 15.33 2.20 17.05
C LYS A 239 14.14 2.26 16.09
N GLU A 240 13.23 1.29 16.19
CA GLU A 240 12.01 1.22 15.38
C GLU A 240 11.10 2.44 15.66
N LYS A 241 10.78 2.69 16.94
CA LYS A 241 9.97 3.83 17.39
C LYS A 241 10.61 5.19 17.06
N ALA A 242 11.95 5.27 16.94
CA ALA A 242 12.67 6.49 16.57
C ALA A 242 12.72 6.75 15.07
N VAL A 243 12.85 5.73 14.21
CA VAL A 243 12.89 5.91 12.75
C VAL A 243 11.50 6.14 12.15
N LEU A 244 10.46 5.54 12.74
CA LEU A 244 9.06 5.81 12.40
C LEU A 244 8.52 7.07 13.08
N SER A 245 9.33 7.78 13.88
CA SER A 245 8.87 8.92 14.67
C SER A 245 8.61 10.14 13.79
N PRO A 246 7.37 10.67 13.74
CA PRO A 246 7.07 11.89 12.97
C PRO A 246 7.69 13.14 13.62
N TRP A 247 8.11 13.06 14.88
CA TRP A 247 8.41 14.23 15.71
C TRP A 247 9.68 14.96 15.29
N LYS A 248 10.79 14.26 15.02
CA LYS A 248 12.02 14.86 14.50
C LYS A 248 11.82 15.60 13.17
N GLU A 249 10.98 15.05 12.28
CA GLU A 249 10.65 15.70 11.00
C GLU A 249 9.77 16.93 11.22
N LEU A 250 8.80 16.85 12.14
CA LEU A 250 7.92 17.96 12.52
C LEU A 250 8.68 19.12 13.22
N ASP A 251 9.67 18.79 14.05
CA ASP A 251 10.60 19.75 14.64
C ASP A 251 11.43 20.44 13.55
N ARG A 252 11.99 19.67 12.61
CA ARG A 252 12.77 20.22 11.49
C ARG A 252 11.94 21.10 10.55
N GLU A 253 10.68 20.75 10.28
CA GLU A 253 9.73 21.65 9.59
C GLU A 253 9.55 22.95 10.38
N HIS A 254 9.33 22.88 11.69
CA HIS A 254 9.12 24.07 12.51
C HIS A 254 10.35 24.99 12.56
N GLU A 255 11.54 24.44 12.78
CA GLU A 255 12.81 25.17 12.81
C GLU A 255 13.08 25.89 11.50
N LEU A 256 12.90 25.22 10.35
CA LEU A 256 13.12 25.81 9.04
C LEU A 256 12.09 26.89 8.70
N ALA A 257 10.82 26.72 9.08
CA ALA A 257 9.81 27.75 8.89
C ALA A 257 10.07 29.03 9.72
N LEU A 258 10.63 28.88 10.93
CA LEU A 258 11.11 30.01 11.73
C LEU A 258 12.34 30.68 11.09
N ALA A 259 13.33 29.89 10.65
CA ALA A 259 14.54 30.39 10.00
C ALA A 259 14.24 31.15 8.68
N MET A 260 13.23 30.71 7.93
CA MET A 260 12.74 31.36 6.71
C MET A 260 11.81 32.57 6.98
N GLY A 261 11.91 33.18 8.17
CA GLY A 261 11.21 34.43 8.49
C GLY A 261 9.72 34.29 8.75
N ASN A 262 9.27 33.11 9.19
CA ASN A 262 7.86 32.69 9.20
C ASN A 262 7.25 32.54 7.78
N SER A 263 7.92 31.82 6.88
CA SER A 263 7.31 31.28 5.66
C SER A 263 7.51 29.76 5.54
N PHE A 264 6.52 29.09 4.95
CA PHE A 264 6.56 27.69 4.58
C PHE A 264 7.18 27.43 3.18
N ASP A 265 7.46 28.48 2.38
CA ASP A 265 8.08 28.36 1.04
C ASP A 265 9.41 27.58 1.02
N GLY A 266 10.05 27.42 2.19
CA GLY A 266 11.34 26.76 2.35
C GLY A 266 11.35 25.22 2.31
N PHE A 267 10.21 24.52 2.33
CA PHE A 267 10.22 23.04 2.41
C PHE A 267 10.48 22.32 1.07
N GLN A 268 10.95 23.06 0.06
CA GLN A 268 11.60 22.50 -1.13
C GLN A 268 12.96 21.86 -0.77
N ARG A 269 13.54 21.12 -1.72
CA ARG A 269 14.76 20.33 -1.47
C ARG A 269 15.97 21.23 -1.14
N GLN A 270 16.57 20.96 0.02
CA GLN A 270 17.71 21.67 0.60
C GLN A 270 19.05 21.10 0.11
N ALA A 271 20.15 21.78 0.42
CA ALA A 271 21.50 21.37 0.05
C ALA A 271 21.96 20.04 0.67
N ASP A 272 21.37 19.61 1.79
CA ASP A 272 21.58 18.27 2.39
C ASP A 272 20.63 17.19 1.83
N GLY A 273 19.84 17.53 0.81
CA GLY A 273 18.85 16.64 0.19
C GLY A 273 17.50 16.57 0.93
N TRP A 274 17.36 17.17 2.11
CA TRP A 274 16.10 17.16 2.85
C TRP A 274 15.02 18.03 2.19
N TYR A 275 13.75 17.66 2.35
CA TYR A 275 12.57 18.45 2.01
C TYR A 275 11.44 18.07 2.97
N GLY A 276 10.47 18.95 3.21
CA GLY A 276 9.43 18.75 4.23
C GLY A 276 8.11 18.17 3.71
N GLY A 277 7.06 18.31 4.52
CA GLY A 277 5.70 17.91 4.21
C GLY A 277 5.44 16.41 4.32
N LYS A 278 6.24 15.68 5.12
CA LYS A 278 6.22 14.20 5.21
C LYS A 278 5.39 13.65 6.38
N VAL A 279 4.95 14.49 7.31
CA VAL A 279 4.17 14.04 8.48
C VAL A 279 2.67 14.05 8.15
N HIS A 280 1.98 12.95 8.45
CA HIS A 280 0.56 12.76 8.17
C HIS A 280 -0.25 12.81 9.46
N PHE A 281 -1.14 13.79 9.57
CA PHE A 281 -2.10 13.91 10.67
C PHE A 281 -3.43 13.28 10.25
N GLY A 282 -3.66 12.06 10.72
CA GLY A 282 -4.85 11.26 10.41
C GLY A 282 -5.95 11.36 11.46
N ALA A 283 -7.20 11.10 11.05
CA ALA A 283 -8.33 10.90 11.92
C ALA A 283 -9.38 9.98 11.25
N THR A 284 -10.30 9.43 12.03
CA THR A 284 -11.42 8.60 11.54
C THR A 284 -12.76 9.15 12.02
N LEU A 285 -13.75 9.19 11.13
CA LEU A 285 -15.13 9.59 11.46
C LEU A 285 -15.89 8.43 12.11
N LYS A 286 -16.60 8.70 13.21
CA LYS A 286 -17.57 7.78 13.83
C LYS A 286 -18.95 8.43 13.88
N ALA A 287 -19.98 7.61 13.68
CA ALA A 287 -21.36 8.00 13.96
C ALA A 287 -21.63 7.98 15.48
N ILE A 288 -22.53 8.84 15.94
CA ILE A 288 -23.03 8.85 17.31
C ILE A 288 -24.47 8.31 17.29
N ASP A 289 -24.70 7.14 17.87
CA ASP A 289 -26.01 6.46 17.85
C ASP A 289 -27.01 7.10 18.84
N LYS A 290 -27.50 8.29 18.50
CA LYS A 290 -28.67 8.93 19.10
C LYS A 290 -29.90 8.68 18.23
N LYS A 291 -31.09 8.59 18.84
CA LYS A 291 -32.39 8.45 18.14
C LYS A 291 -32.87 9.79 17.53
N THR A 292 -32.01 10.47 16.79
CA THR A 292 -32.30 11.75 16.11
C THR A 292 -32.56 11.52 14.62
N THR A 293 -33.43 12.35 14.02
CA THR A 293 -33.74 12.31 12.58
C THR A 293 -32.58 12.76 11.67
N THR A 294 -31.54 13.36 12.25
CA THR A 294 -30.28 13.67 11.57
C THR A 294 -29.16 12.82 12.18
N PRO A 295 -28.24 12.27 11.36
CA PRO A 295 -27.06 11.59 11.87
C PRO A 295 -26.09 12.61 12.49
N GLU A 296 -25.57 12.29 13.67
CA GLU A 296 -24.54 13.08 14.35
C GLU A 296 -23.21 12.31 14.29
N TYR A 297 -22.09 13.03 14.17
CA TYR A 297 -20.77 12.45 13.96
C TYR A 297 -19.73 13.03 14.93
N ARG A 298 -18.72 12.24 15.25
CA ARG A 298 -17.51 12.64 15.99
C ARG A 298 -16.27 12.26 15.17
N ILE A 299 -15.24 13.10 15.18
CA ILE A 299 -13.92 12.81 14.62
C ILE A 299 -13.02 12.29 15.76
N GLN A 300 -12.34 11.17 15.56
CA GLN A 300 -11.31 10.64 16.49
C GLN A 300 -9.93 10.68 15.84
N LEU A 301 -8.92 11.18 16.56
CA LEU A 301 -7.58 11.41 16.02
C LEU A 301 -6.71 10.13 16.03
N SER A 302 -5.99 9.89 14.94
CA SER A 302 -4.97 8.85 14.87
C SER A 302 -3.67 9.31 15.57
N PRO A 303 -2.71 8.41 15.84
CA PRO A 303 -1.31 8.82 15.89
C PRO A 303 -0.93 9.56 14.59
N PRO A 304 -0.03 10.55 14.61
CA PRO A 304 0.61 11.05 13.39
C PRO A 304 1.64 10.03 12.88
N GLU A 305 1.83 9.98 11.57
CA GLU A 305 2.64 8.98 10.88
C GLU A 305 3.64 9.65 9.93
N LEU A 306 4.83 9.08 9.74
CA LEU A 306 5.78 9.53 8.72
C LEU A 306 5.48 8.84 7.38
N GLY A 307 5.44 9.59 6.27
CA GLY A 307 5.07 9.04 4.96
C GLY A 307 5.63 9.84 3.77
N SER A 308 4.93 9.74 2.63
CA SER A 308 5.20 10.54 1.42
C SER A 308 4.93 12.03 1.63
N SER A 309 5.42 12.87 0.72
CA SER A 309 5.16 14.32 0.73
C SER A 309 4.27 14.71 -0.46
N SER A 310 3.70 15.90 -0.41
CA SER A 310 2.87 16.50 -1.46
C SER A 310 3.27 17.95 -1.70
N ARG A 311 2.88 18.55 -2.84
CA ARG A 311 3.16 19.97 -3.09
C ARG A 311 2.53 20.86 -2.01
N LEU A 312 1.31 20.53 -1.58
CA LEU A 312 0.57 21.31 -0.59
C LEU A 312 1.17 21.18 0.83
N THR A 313 1.57 19.98 1.25
CA THR A 313 2.27 19.79 2.54
C THR A 313 3.66 20.41 2.54
N ARG A 314 4.35 20.51 1.38
CA ARG A 314 5.54 21.35 1.23
C ARG A 314 5.22 22.84 1.33
N GLN A 315 4.20 23.33 0.63
CA GLN A 315 3.89 24.77 0.59
C GLN A 315 3.38 25.34 1.92
N TYR A 316 2.69 24.55 2.75
CA TYR A 316 2.04 25.06 3.97
C TYR A 316 2.37 24.28 5.26
N GLY A 317 3.25 23.27 5.18
CA GLY A 317 3.69 22.46 6.32
C GLY A 317 2.70 21.41 6.79
N SER A 318 3.20 20.25 7.21
CA SER A 318 2.37 19.07 7.51
C SER A 318 1.36 19.30 8.64
N LYS A 319 1.71 20.10 9.66
CA LYS A 319 0.81 20.41 10.80
C LYS A 319 -0.52 21.07 10.40
N ASN A 320 -0.55 21.72 9.25
CA ASN A 320 -1.72 22.46 8.78
C ASN A 320 -2.70 21.59 7.97
N PHE A 321 -2.44 20.29 7.79
CA PHE A 321 -3.32 19.36 7.08
C PHE A 321 -3.91 18.32 8.03
N LEU A 322 -5.19 17.98 7.83
CA LEU A 322 -5.88 16.93 8.56
C LEU A 322 -6.65 16.03 7.58
N ARG A 323 -6.34 14.73 7.58
CA ARG A 323 -6.99 13.71 6.73
C ARG A 323 -7.99 12.90 7.56
N VAL A 324 -9.29 13.13 7.37
CA VAL A 324 -10.37 12.39 8.04
C VAL A 324 -10.87 11.27 7.15
N LYS A 325 -10.57 10.02 7.50
CA LYS A 325 -11.11 8.83 6.84
C LYS A 325 -12.57 8.61 7.24
N VAL A 326 -13.43 8.36 6.26
CA VAL A 326 -14.84 8.04 6.45
C VAL A 326 -15.05 6.53 6.19
N PRO A 327 -15.40 5.74 7.21
CA PRO A 327 -15.72 4.32 7.05
C PRO A 327 -16.79 4.02 5.97
N ARG A 328 -16.61 2.94 5.20
CA ARG A 328 -17.54 2.51 4.13
C ARG A 328 -18.99 2.31 4.63
N ASN A 329 -19.18 1.89 5.88
CA ASN A 329 -20.50 1.73 6.50
C ASN A 329 -21.19 3.07 6.87
N ILE A 330 -20.50 4.21 6.78
CA ILE A 330 -21.08 5.55 6.85
C ILE A 330 -21.32 6.08 5.43
N LEU A 331 -20.34 5.98 4.52
CA LEU A 331 -20.45 6.41 3.12
C LEU A 331 -21.64 5.75 2.38
N ASN A 332 -21.87 4.46 2.60
CA ASN A 332 -22.92 3.71 1.90
C ASN A 332 -24.35 3.99 2.44
N LYS A 333 -24.55 4.90 3.41
CA LYS A 333 -25.89 5.26 3.92
C LYS A 333 -26.52 6.33 3.03
N PRO A 334 -27.74 6.13 2.46
CA PRO A 334 -28.31 6.99 1.42
C PRO A 334 -28.65 8.43 1.85
N GLN A 335 -28.51 8.77 3.13
CA GLN A 335 -28.68 10.13 3.68
C GLN A 335 -27.62 10.40 4.76
N HIS A 336 -26.34 10.26 4.42
CA HIS A 336 -25.22 10.41 5.35
C HIS A 336 -24.89 11.88 5.74
N GLY A 337 -25.44 12.89 5.07
CA GLY A 337 -25.31 14.31 5.47
C GLY A 337 -23.87 14.83 5.62
N LEU A 338 -22.92 14.23 4.90
CA LEU A 338 -21.49 14.45 5.14
C LEU A 338 -20.96 15.74 4.53
N VAL A 339 -21.53 16.22 3.42
CA VAL A 339 -21.12 17.50 2.84
C VAL A 339 -21.55 18.64 3.76
N GLU A 340 -22.73 18.51 4.36
CA GLU A 340 -23.32 19.42 5.34
C GLU A 340 -22.58 19.34 6.70
N PHE A 341 -21.98 18.20 7.02
CA PHE A 341 -21.04 18.05 8.14
C PHE A 341 -19.71 18.74 7.86
N PHE A 342 -19.02 18.38 6.77
CA PHE A 342 -17.67 18.86 6.47
C PHE A 342 -17.58 20.30 5.94
N SER A 343 -18.70 20.93 5.55
CA SER A 343 -18.76 22.37 5.27
C SER A 343 -18.77 23.24 6.54
N GLN A 344 -18.76 22.65 7.74
CA GLN A 344 -18.63 23.36 9.02
C GLN A 344 -17.16 23.69 9.32
N HIS A 345 -16.93 24.54 10.33
CA HIS A 345 -15.60 24.89 10.82
C HIS A 345 -15.20 23.97 11.97
N PHE A 346 -14.01 23.38 11.93
CA PHE A 346 -13.56 22.38 12.88
C PHE A 346 -12.48 22.94 13.81
N LEU A 347 -12.71 22.94 15.12
CA LEU A 347 -11.78 23.51 16.09
C LEU A 347 -10.92 22.42 16.74
N LEU A 348 -9.61 22.48 16.53
CA LEU A 348 -8.61 21.50 16.99
C LEU A 348 -7.34 22.22 17.41
N CYS A 349 -6.85 21.98 18.63
CA CYS A 349 -5.62 22.59 19.17
C CYS A 349 -5.58 24.13 19.02
N GLY A 350 -6.73 24.81 19.10
CA GLY A 350 -6.81 26.27 18.94
C GLY A 350 -6.69 26.79 17.51
N LEU A 351 -6.64 25.92 16.51
CA LEU A 351 -6.73 26.24 15.08
C LEU A 351 -8.11 25.89 14.51
N VAL A 352 -8.54 26.65 13.50
CA VAL A 352 -9.76 26.38 12.74
C VAL A 352 -9.42 25.65 11.44
N TYR A 353 -9.82 24.39 11.35
CA TYR A 353 -9.71 23.57 10.16
C TYR A 353 -10.99 23.68 9.31
N ARG A 354 -10.84 23.75 7.98
CA ARG A 354 -11.96 23.75 7.01
C ARG A 354 -11.70 22.71 5.94
N ALA A 355 -12.73 21.95 5.54
CA ALA A 355 -12.60 20.95 4.48
C ALA A 355 -12.48 21.61 3.10
N PHE A 356 -11.48 21.24 2.32
CA PHE A 356 -11.22 21.82 1.00
C PHE A 356 -11.29 20.79 -0.15
N TYR A 357 -11.27 19.49 0.14
CA TYR A 357 -11.36 18.44 -0.87
C TYR A 357 -11.78 17.10 -0.25
N ALA A 358 -12.46 16.23 -1.02
CA ALA A 358 -12.74 14.85 -0.63
C ALA A 358 -12.53 13.87 -1.78
N ARG A 359 -11.89 12.74 -1.48
CA ARG A 359 -11.47 11.70 -2.44
C ARG A 359 -11.30 10.36 -1.73
N ASP A 360 -11.65 9.25 -2.38
CA ASP A 360 -11.39 7.87 -1.96
C ASP A 360 -11.81 7.56 -0.51
N GLY A 361 -12.99 8.06 -0.13
CA GLY A 361 -13.56 7.92 1.22
C GLY A 361 -12.85 8.73 2.31
N SER A 362 -11.94 9.64 1.93
CA SER A 362 -11.23 10.54 2.84
C SER A 362 -11.58 12.01 2.56
N VAL A 363 -11.60 12.82 3.61
CA VAL A 363 -11.78 14.27 3.53
C VAL A 363 -10.52 14.97 4.00
N PHE A 364 -10.07 15.95 3.22
CA PHE A 364 -8.88 16.75 3.50
C PHE A 364 -9.32 18.12 4.02
N LEU A 365 -8.85 18.46 5.21
CA LEU A 365 -9.05 19.76 5.84
C LEU A 365 -7.71 20.48 5.94
N VAL A 366 -7.73 21.80 5.77
CA VAL A 366 -6.60 22.69 6.08
C VAL A 366 -6.91 23.54 7.29
N ALA A 367 -5.90 23.79 8.13
CA ALA A 367 -5.91 24.87 9.10
C ALA A 367 -6.00 26.22 8.37
N THR A 368 -6.64 27.20 9.00
CA THR A 368 -6.92 28.51 8.42
C THR A 368 -6.67 29.63 9.43
N ASP A 369 -6.40 30.84 8.92
CA ASP A 369 -6.28 32.10 9.67
C ASP A 369 -7.52 32.46 10.52
N SER A 370 -8.66 31.86 10.16
CA SER A 370 -10.00 32.17 10.67
C SER A 370 -10.04 32.09 12.20
N SER A 371 -10.26 33.24 12.85
CA SER A 371 -10.11 33.32 14.31
C SER A 371 -11.15 32.45 15.05
N THR A 372 -10.70 31.78 16.12
CA THR A 372 -11.51 30.93 17.01
C THR A 372 -12.51 31.71 17.89
N GLY A 373 -12.83 32.95 17.56
CA GLY A 373 -13.47 33.91 18.47
C GLY A 373 -12.58 34.34 19.65
N CYS A 374 -11.32 33.90 19.70
CA CYS A 374 -10.39 34.21 20.79
C CYS A 374 -9.41 35.35 20.46
N GLY A 375 -9.36 35.81 19.20
CA GLY A 375 -8.58 36.99 18.78
C GLY A 375 -7.05 36.82 18.76
N ARG A 376 -6.53 35.59 18.89
CA ARG A 376 -5.10 35.27 18.86
C ARG A 376 -4.85 33.92 18.20
N ILE A 377 -3.82 33.85 17.37
CA ILE A 377 -3.29 32.59 16.79
C ILE A 377 -2.38 31.91 17.83
N PRO A 378 -2.48 30.59 18.05
CA PRO A 378 -1.63 29.87 19.01
C PRO A 378 -0.13 29.97 18.70
N SER A 379 0.71 29.87 19.73
CA SER A 379 2.19 29.92 19.62
C SER A 379 2.77 28.90 18.64
N HIS A 380 2.35 27.64 18.77
CA HIS A 380 2.74 26.52 17.91
C HIS A 380 2.23 26.66 16.47
N ALA A 381 1.29 27.57 16.22
CA ALA A 381 0.68 27.82 14.92
C ALA A 381 1.35 28.97 14.15
N HIS A 382 2.60 29.32 14.49
CA HIS A 382 3.49 30.11 13.63
C HIS A 382 4.33 29.21 12.70
N PRO A 383 4.57 29.56 11.42
CA PRO A 383 3.89 30.61 10.66
C PRO A 383 2.38 30.40 10.63
N PRO A 384 1.58 31.50 10.65
CA PRO A 384 0.13 31.40 10.60
C PRO A 384 -0.32 30.69 9.33
N PRO A 385 -1.34 29.81 9.39
CA PRO A 385 -1.96 29.28 8.18
C PRO A 385 -2.61 30.41 7.36
N PRO A 386 -2.75 30.23 6.02
CA PRO A 386 -3.42 31.17 5.14
C PRO A 386 -4.94 31.19 5.37
N SER A 387 -5.67 32.07 4.68
CA SER A 387 -7.12 31.87 4.55
C SER A 387 -7.43 30.69 3.61
N LEU A 388 -8.66 30.18 3.67
CA LEU A 388 -9.10 29.16 2.71
C LEU A 388 -9.21 29.72 1.28
N GLU A 389 -9.43 31.02 1.11
CA GLU A 389 -9.43 31.65 -0.22
C GLU A 389 -8.03 31.69 -0.82
N ASP A 390 -7.04 32.20 -0.08
CA ASP A 390 -5.62 32.22 -0.51
C ASP A 390 -5.12 30.82 -0.90
N TYR A 391 -5.53 29.80 -0.13
CA TYR A 391 -5.18 28.41 -0.38
C TYR A 391 -5.82 27.83 -1.66
N LEU A 392 -7.09 28.16 -1.91
CA LEU A 392 -7.79 27.74 -3.13
C LEU A 392 -7.22 28.46 -4.36
N ASP A 393 -6.95 29.76 -4.26
CA ASP A 393 -6.42 30.57 -5.35
C ASP A 393 -4.95 30.23 -5.67
N TRP A 394 -4.10 30.06 -4.66
CA TRP A 394 -2.70 29.66 -4.84
C TRP A 394 -2.55 28.36 -5.62
N HIS A 395 -3.41 27.35 -5.36
CA HIS A 395 -3.32 26.06 -6.05
C HIS A 395 -4.05 26.04 -7.40
N ASN A 396 -5.22 26.68 -7.52
CA ASN A 396 -6.05 26.63 -8.73
C ASN A 396 -6.92 27.91 -8.88
N PRO A 397 -6.34 29.03 -9.34
CA PRO A 397 -6.98 30.33 -9.26
C PRO A 397 -8.20 30.41 -10.17
N ILE A 398 -9.37 30.59 -9.55
CA ILE A 398 -10.67 30.34 -10.19
C ILE A 398 -10.92 31.27 -11.40
N CYS A 399 -10.46 32.52 -11.31
CA CYS A 399 -10.59 33.55 -12.34
C CYS A 399 -9.74 33.30 -13.61
N TYR A 400 -8.70 32.46 -13.56
CA TYR A 400 -7.92 32.05 -14.75
C TYR A 400 -8.41 30.73 -15.35
N ASN A 401 -9.37 30.06 -14.69
CA ASN A 401 -9.85 28.72 -15.04
C ASN A 401 -11.36 28.71 -15.38
N ILE A 402 -11.92 29.87 -15.74
CA ILE A 402 -13.35 30.09 -16.00
C ILE A 402 -14.00 29.15 -17.04
N ALA A 403 -13.22 28.69 -18.01
CA ALA A 403 -13.67 27.76 -19.06
C ALA A 403 -13.83 26.29 -18.58
N GLN A 404 -13.41 25.96 -17.35
CA GLN A 404 -13.65 24.64 -16.76
C GLN A 404 -15.09 24.55 -16.20
N THR A 405 -15.66 23.34 -16.13
CA THR A 405 -16.82 23.10 -15.26
C THR A 405 -16.39 23.17 -13.80
N VAL A 406 -17.27 23.58 -12.89
CA VAL A 406 -16.91 23.70 -11.46
C VAL A 406 -16.43 22.35 -10.90
N ALA A 407 -17.04 21.24 -11.33
CA ALA A 407 -16.57 19.88 -11.00
C ALA A 407 -15.15 19.60 -11.52
N LYS A 408 -14.82 19.97 -12.77
CA LYS A 408 -13.48 19.79 -13.33
C LYS A 408 -12.45 20.66 -12.61
N TRP A 409 -12.79 21.91 -12.27
CA TRP A 409 -11.96 22.79 -11.43
C TRP A 409 -11.72 22.17 -10.04
N SER A 410 -12.78 21.71 -9.36
CA SER A 410 -12.66 21.02 -8.07
C SER A 410 -11.81 19.75 -8.14
N SER A 411 -11.84 19.00 -9.27
CA SER A 411 -11.01 17.79 -9.43
C SER A 411 -9.50 18.08 -9.40
N ARG A 412 -9.05 19.32 -9.68
CA ARG A 412 -7.63 19.66 -9.77
C ARG A 412 -6.93 19.79 -8.42
N PHE A 413 -7.66 19.84 -7.30
CA PHE A 413 -7.05 19.86 -5.96
C PHE A 413 -6.32 18.56 -5.61
N ALA A 414 -6.65 17.44 -6.26
CA ALA A 414 -5.85 16.21 -6.18
C ALA A 414 -4.38 16.41 -6.60
N LEU A 415 -4.12 17.27 -7.60
CA LEU A 415 -2.77 17.47 -8.16
C LEU A 415 -1.76 18.03 -7.15
N GLY A 416 -2.25 18.78 -6.15
CA GLY A 416 -1.40 19.30 -5.08
C GLY A 416 -1.18 18.30 -3.95
N LEU A 417 -2.06 17.30 -3.83
CA LEU A 417 -2.02 16.20 -2.86
C LEU A 417 -1.26 14.96 -3.38
N SER A 418 -0.98 14.86 -4.69
CA SER A 418 -0.22 13.76 -5.27
C SER A 418 1.08 13.47 -4.51
N ASN A 419 1.23 12.21 -4.10
CA ASN A 419 2.40 11.65 -3.40
C ASN A 419 3.66 11.82 -4.27
N SER A 420 4.50 12.81 -3.97
CA SER A 420 5.54 13.33 -4.87
C SER A 420 6.79 13.79 -4.12
N VAL A 421 7.94 13.68 -4.79
CA VAL A 421 9.24 14.15 -4.31
C VAL A 421 9.66 15.40 -5.10
N PRO A 422 10.08 16.50 -4.45
CA PRO A 422 10.58 17.68 -5.14
C PRO A 422 11.91 17.35 -5.84
N GLY A 423 11.92 17.46 -7.16
CA GLY A 423 13.09 17.34 -8.01
C GLY A 423 13.81 18.68 -8.19
N ILE A 424 14.30 18.94 -9.40
CA ILE A 424 14.93 20.22 -9.75
C ILE A 424 13.89 21.32 -10.04
N THR A 425 14.25 22.58 -9.77
CA THR A 425 13.45 23.76 -10.12
C THR A 425 13.86 24.29 -11.49
N ILE A 426 12.88 24.46 -12.38
CA ILE A 426 13.06 25.01 -13.74
C ILE A 426 12.63 26.48 -13.72
N SER A 427 13.46 27.40 -14.21
CA SER A 427 13.07 28.81 -14.30
C SER A 427 11.95 29.01 -15.33
N ARG A 428 11.09 30.00 -15.13
CA ARG A 428 9.81 30.12 -15.87
C ARG A 428 10.02 30.24 -17.39
N GLU A 429 11.08 30.91 -17.80
CA GLU A 429 11.51 31.07 -19.19
C GLU A 429 12.12 29.81 -19.83
N ASN A 430 12.39 28.76 -19.04
CA ASN A 430 12.77 27.42 -19.51
C ASN A 430 11.61 26.40 -19.39
N ILE A 431 10.41 26.85 -19.02
CA ILE A 431 9.15 26.10 -19.15
C ILE A 431 8.51 26.52 -20.49
N MET A 432 8.81 25.73 -21.52
CA MET A 432 8.36 25.97 -22.89
C MET A 432 6.93 25.42 -23.09
N TYR A 433 6.19 26.02 -24.01
CA TYR A 433 4.86 25.57 -24.40
C TYR A 433 4.86 25.15 -25.86
N LEU A 434 4.45 23.90 -26.12
CA LEU A 434 4.31 23.35 -27.47
C LEU A 434 3.04 23.88 -28.11
N LYS A 435 3.09 24.08 -29.43
CA LYS A 435 1.91 24.35 -30.25
C LYS A 435 1.30 23.03 -30.69
N GLU A 436 -0.01 23.00 -30.83
CA GLU A 436 -0.72 21.92 -31.52
C GLU A 436 -0.39 21.98 -33.02
N GLU A 437 -0.12 20.81 -33.61
CA GLU A 437 0.32 20.71 -35.01
C GLU A 437 -0.86 20.67 -36.00
N ASP A 438 -2.01 20.14 -35.58
CA ASP A 438 -3.28 20.19 -36.31
C ASP A 438 -4.42 20.71 -35.39
N PRO A 439 -4.67 22.03 -35.36
CA PRO A 439 -5.73 22.66 -34.55
C PRO A 439 -7.15 22.34 -35.04
N GLY A 440 -7.56 21.07 -34.91
CA GLY A 440 -8.85 20.54 -35.36
C GLY A 440 -8.88 19.01 -35.45
N GLY A 441 -7.72 18.35 -35.53
CA GLY A 441 -7.58 16.90 -35.44
C GLY A 441 -7.66 16.37 -33.99
N PRO A 442 -7.60 15.03 -33.82
CA PRO A 442 -7.47 14.42 -32.49
C PRO A 442 -6.07 14.68 -31.90
N ASP A 443 -5.96 14.95 -30.59
CA ASP A 443 -4.65 15.07 -29.94
C ASP A 443 -4.01 13.68 -29.78
N MET A 444 -3.17 13.32 -30.76
CA MET A 444 -2.38 12.08 -30.79
C MET A 444 -1.27 12.05 -29.70
N THR A 445 -1.17 13.07 -28.84
CA THR A 445 -0.09 13.28 -27.87
C THR A 445 -0.55 13.66 -26.46
N ASP A 446 -1.87 13.72 -26.19
CA ASP A 446 -2.43 14.17 -24.91
C ASP A 446 -1.84 13.39 -23.72
N GLY A 447 -1.35 14.16 -22.74
CA GLY A 447 -0.68 13.67 -21.55
C GLY A 447 0.86 13.74 -21.58
N CYS A 448 1.50 13.77 -22.76
CA CYS A 448 2.96 13.63 -22.86
C CYS A 448 3.69 14.84 -23.48
N GLY A 449 4.58 15.44 -22.70
CA GLY A 449 5.46 16.55 -23.08
C GLY A 449 6.92 16.12 -23.15
N TYR A 450 7.85 17.08 -23.23
CA TYR A 450 9.29 16.77 -23.30
C TYR A 450 10.11 17.37 -22.14
N ILE A 451 11.27 16.74 -21.89
CA ILE A 451 12.31 17.18 -20.95
C ILE A 451 13.68 16.88 -21.58
N ASN A 452 14.66 17.77 -21.40
CA ASN A 452 15.99 17.57 -21.99
C ASN A 452 16.94 16.74 -21.10
N LYS A 453 17.99 16.21 -21.75
CA LYS A 453 18.97 15.29 -21.17
C LYS A 453 19.63 15.79 -19.88
N ILE A 454 19.93 17.09 -19.78
CA ILE A 454 20.55 17.66 -18.57
C ILE A 454 19.58 17.68 -17.38
N ALA A 455 18.31 18.00 -17.61
CA ALA A 455 17.27 17.93 -16.57
C ALA A 455 17.05 16.49 -16.08
N LEU A 456 17.00 15.51 -17.00
CA LEU A 456 16.91 14.08 -16.65
C LEU A 456 18.14 13.55 -15.89
N LYS A 457 19.35 14.02 -16.22
CA LYS A 457 20.57 13.73 -15.44
C LYS A 457 20.48 14.29 -14.02
N GLY A 458 20.12 15.57 -13.89
CA GLY A 458 19.97 16.21 -12.58
C GLY A 458 18.98 15.48 -11.68
N LEU A 459 17.83 15.05 -12.22
CA LEU A 459 16.88 14.22 -11.48
C LEU A 459 17.43 12.84 -11.11
N ARG A 460 18.18 12.18 -12.00
CA ARG A 460 18.84 10.90 -11.71
C ARG A 460 19.84 11.00 -10.57
N GLU A 461 20.68 12.02 -10.56
CA GLU A 461 21.68 12.26 -9.51
C GLU A 461 20.99 12.63 -8.18
N LEU A 462 19.93 13.45 -8.23
CA LEU A 462 19.18 13.92 -7.07
C LEU A 462 18.33 12.82 -6.38
N LEU A 463 17.80 11.88 -7.16
CA LEU A 463 16.94 10.78 -6.70
C LEU A 463 17.67 9.42 -6.66
N GLN A 464 18.98 9.41 -6.92
CA GLN A 464 19.86 8.24 -6.85
C GLN A 464 19.41 7.07 -7.75
N TRP A 465 18.96 7.37 -8.98
CA TRP A 465 18.58 6.34 -9.97
C TRP A 465 19.81 5.71 -10.64
N ASP A 466 19.83 4.38 -10.74
CA ASP A 466 20.95 3.62 -11.34
C ASP A 466 21.26 4.08 -12.77
N THR A 467 20.23 4.32 -13.58
CA THR A 467 20.33 4.85 -14.95
C THR A 467 19.46 6.08 -15.14
N THR A 468 19.85 6.97 -16.07
CA THR A 468 18.96 8.06 -16.50
C THR A 468 17.71 7.46 -17.15
N PRO A 469 16.49 7.83 -16.71
CA PRO A 469 15.26 7.38 -17.35
C PRO A 469 15.00 8.12 -18.66
N THR A 470 14.14 7.55 -19.49
CA THR A 470 13.72 8.10 -20.78
C THR A 470 12.45 8.92 -20.66
N ALA A 471 11.60 8.60 -19.69
CA ALA A 471 10.44 9.39 -19.30
C ALA A 471 10.32 9.47 -17.77
N ILE A 472 9.65 10.53 -17.29
CA ILE A 472 9.24 10.67 -15.89
C ILE A 472 7.75 11.00 -15.82
N GLN A 473 7.06 10.51 -14.79
CA GLN A 473 5.74 11.01 -14.43
C GLN A 473 5.89 12.07 -13.35
N CYS A 474 5.35 13.26 -13.61
CA CYS A 474 5.55 14.41 -12.75
C CYS A 474 4.36 15.38 -12.75
N ARG A 475 4.48 16.47 -11.98
CA ARG A 475 3.64 17.66 -12.06
C ARG A 475 4.53 18.92 -11.97
N ILE A 476 4.28 19.94 -12.79
CA ILE A 476 5.01 21.22 -12.81
C ILE A 476 4.12 22.32 -13.41
N ALA A 477 4.16 23.54 -12.89
CA ALA A 477 3.48 24.73 -13.42
C ALA A 477 1.96 24.56 -13.76
N GLY A 478 1.27 23.65 -13.08
CA GLY A 478 -0.16 23.34 -13.31
C GLY A 478 -0.42 22.22 -14.32
N ALA A 479 0.62 21.72 -14.96
CA ALA A 479 0.57 20.54 -15.81
C ALA A 479 0.67 19.23 -15.00
N LYS A 480 0.00 18.20 -15.51
CA LYS A 480 0.08 16.80 -15.07
C LYS A 480 0.33 15.94 -16.31
N GLY A 481 1.29 15.02 -16.22
CA GLY A 481 1.51 14.02 -17.26
C GLY A 481 2.88 13.35 -17.22
N LEU A 482 3.26 12.76 -18.36
CA LEU A 482 4.61 12.31 -18.64
C LEU A 482 5.46 13.43 -19.25
N LEU A 483 6.75 13.44 -18.96
CA LEU A 483 7.76 14.15 -19.74
C LEU A 483 8.76 13.14 -20.30
N LEU A 484 8.83 13.06 -21.63
CA LEU A 484 9.69 12.17 -22.41
C LEU A 484 10.99 12.88 -22.82
N LEU A 485 12.09 12.14 -23.01
CA LEU A 485 13.34 12.69 -23.53
C LEU A 485 13.10 13.41 -24.88
N HIS A 486 13.45 14.69 -24.94
CA HIS A 486 13.24 15.53 -26.12
C HIS A 486 13.79 14.89 -27.41
N PRO A 487 13.08 14.92 -28.57
CA PRO A 487 13.55 14.25 -29.78
C PRO A 487 14.75 14.93 -30.45
N ASP A 488 14.75 16.28 -30.51
CA ASP A 488 15.88 17.02 -31.07
C ASP A 488 17.15 16.80 -30.23
N SER A 489 18.25 16.50 -30.90
CA SER A 489 19.55 16.34 -30.27
C SER A 489 20.19 17.67 -29.86
N SER A 490 19.79 18.80 -30.46
CA SER A 490 20.31 20.12 -30.11
C SER A 490 19.96 20.52 -28.67
N GLU A 491 18.68 20.44 -28.30
CA GLU A 491 18.18 20.69 -26.94
C GLU A 491 18.73 19.70 -25.89
N ASN A 492 19.14 18.51 -26.33
CA ASN A 492 19.82 17.51 -25.49
C ASN A 492 21.33 17.70 -25.36
N CYS A 493 21.91 18.62 -26.13
CA CYS A 493 23.27 19.14 -25.97
C CYS A 493 23.30 20.47 -25.21
N SER A 494 22.15 21.02 -24.81
CA SER A 494 22.06 22.18 -23.93
C SER A 494 22.35 21.81 -22.47
N ASP A 495 23.18 22.60 -21.81
CA ASP A 495 23.45 22.51 -20.36
C ASP A 495 22.37 23.19 -19.50
N VAL A 496 21.36 23.83 -20.13
CA VAL A 496 20.25 24.49 -19.42
C VAL A 496 19.06 23.52 -19.25
N PRO A 497 18.63 23.19 -18.02
CA PRO A 497 17.45 22.37 -17.78
C PRO A 497 16.17 22.99 -18.33
N ARG A 498 15.43 22.24 -19.16
CA ARG A 498 14.20 22.68 -19.84
C ARG A 498 13.12 21.61 -19.85
N VAL A 499 11.87 22.06 -19.88
CA VAL A 499 10.67 21.23 -20.11
C VAL A 499 9.78 21.87 -21.17
N TRP A 500 9.03 21.05 -21.90
CA TRP A 500 8.09 21.46 -22.94
C TRP A 500 6.72 20.83 -22.65
N LEU A 501 5.71 21.68 -22.42
CA LEU A 501 4.37 21.28 -22.00
C LEU A 501 3.38 21.44 -23.16
N ARG A 502 2.46 20.48 -23.31
CA ARG A 502 1.30 20.59 -24.23
C ARG A 502 0.10 21.19 -23.51
N GLU A 503 -0.77 21.92 -24.21
CA GLU A 503 -2.02 22.48 -23.64
C GLU A 503 -2.87 21.40 -22.96
N SER A 504 -2.97 20.22 -23.57
CA SER A 504 -3.65 19.04 -23.01
C SER A 504 -3.08 18.57 -21.66
N GLN A 505 -1.80 18.81 -21.36
CA GLN A 505 -1.22 18.56 -20.04
C GLN A 505 -1.59 19.63 -19.00
N ILE A 506 -1.89 20.87 -19.40
CA ILE A 506 -2.11 22.01 -18.50
C ILE A 506 -3.50 21.92 -17.86
N LYS A 507 -3.58 21.21 -16.73
CA LYS A 507 -4.84 20.95 -16.03
C LYS A 507 -5.27 22.14 -15.14
N VAL A 508 -4.35 23.04 -14.78
CA VAL A 508 -4.56 24.32 -14.06
C VAL A 508 -3.80 25.45 -14.77
N LYS A 509 -4.45 26.60 -14.98
CA LYS A 509 -3.82 27.82 -15.53
C LYS A 509 -3.55 28.85 -14.42
N TYR A 510 -2.41 29.53 -14.51
CA TYR A 510 -1.97 30.57 -13.57
C TYR A 510 -1.72 31.92 -14.28
N PRO A 511 -1.81 33.05 -13.57
CA PRO A 511 -1.46 34.37 -14.08
C PRO A 511 -0.07 34.45 -14.70
N GLN A 512 0.04 35.05 -15.90
CA GLN A 512 1.32 35.31 -16.56
C GLN A 512 2.13 36.42 -15.87
N THR A 513 1.46 37.42 -15.30
CA THR A 513 2.05 38.61 -14.67
C THR A 513 2.53 38.38 -13.23
N GLN A 514 1.95 37.43 -12.50
CA GLN A 514 2.32 37.11 -11.13
C GLN A 514 3.56 36.23 -11.10
N LYS A 515 4.47 36.49 -10.14
CA LYS A 515 5.61 35.62 -9.86
C LYS A 515 5.11 34.32 -9.20
N LEU A 516 5.28 33.20 -9.89
CA LEU A 516 5.03 31.87 -9.32
C LEU A 516 6.01 31.58 -8.16
N SER A 517 5.53 30.89 -7.13
CA SER A 517 6.40 30.40 -6.05
C SER A 517 7.33 29.28 -6.54
N PRO A 518 8.48 29.03 -5.88
CA PRO A 518 9.39 27.95 -6.25
C PRO A 518 8.69 26.59 -6.34
N SER A 519 7.73 26.33 -5.46
CA SER A 519 6.90 25.10 -5.43
C SER A 519 6.06 24.85 -6.69
N HIS A 520 5.81 25.87 -7.52
CA HIS A 520 5.16 25.73 -8.82
C HIS A 520 6.16 25.46 -9.96
N LEU A 521 7.43 25.81 -9.76
CA LEU A 521 8.51 25.73 -10.74
C LEU A 521 9.41 24.49 -10.56
N THR A 522 9.30 23.82 -9.41
CA THR A 522 9.88 22.49 -9.15
C THR A 522 9.16 21.40 -9.94
N ILE A 523 9.92 20.47 -10.52
CA ILE A 523 9.39 19.22 -11.04
C ILE A 523 9.05 18.32 -9.85
N ASP A 524 7.77 18.17 -9.52
CA ASP A 524 7.30 17.22 -8.52
C ASP A 524 7.27 15.82 -9.16
N VAL A 525 8.28 14.99 -8.87
CA VAL A 525 8.45 13.66 -9.45
C VAL A 525 7.62 12.63 -8.69
N LEU A 526 6.88 11.78 -9.41
CA LEU A 526 6.18 10.62 -8.85
C LEU A 526 6.93 9.33 -9.12
N ARG A 527 7.33 9.09 -10.38
CA ARG A 527 7.98 7.86 -10.87
C ARG A 527 8.90 8.14 -12.06
N SER A 528 9.84 7.23 -12.29
CA SER A 528 10.66 7.12 -13.51
C SER A 528 10.15 6.01 -14.44
N SER A 529 10.52 6.08 -15.72
CA SER A 529 10.26 5.02 -16.71
C SER A 529 10.94 3.72 -16.30
N HIS A 530 10.16 2.65 -16.18
CA HIS A 530 10.61 1.30 -15.88
C HIS A 530 9.71 0.31 -16.64
N MET A 531 10.24 -0.88 -16.93
CA MET A 531 9.50 -1.93 -17.61
C MET A 531 9.69 -3.27 -16.90
N ARG A 532 8.56 -3.89 -16.52
CA ARG A 532 8.49 -5.19 -15.84
C ARG A 532 8.37 -6.31 -16.87
N SER A 533 9.09 -7.41 -16.68
CA SER A 533 9.08 -8.62 -17.50
C SER A 533 9.40 -9.82 -16.59
N PRO A 534 8.62 -10.92 -16.58
CA PRO A 534 7.32 -11.11 -17.25
C PRO A 534 6.21 -10.25 -16.61
N SER A 535 5.01 -10.27 -17.21
CA SER A 535 3.78 -9.72 -16.63
C SER A 535 2.74 -10.80 -16.32
N ARG A 536 1.77 -10.48 -15.46
CA ARG A 536 0.63 -11.35 -15.15
C ARG A 536 -0.63 -10.79 -15.82
N LEU A 537 -1.59 -11.65 -16.13
CA LEU A 537 -2.90 -11.24 -16.66
C LEU A 537 -3.92 -11.17 -15.52
N ALA A 538 -4.62 -10.05 -15.40
CA ALA A 538 -5.82 -9.97 -14.55
C ALA A 538 -6.98 -10.77 -15.16
N ALA A 539 -7.98 -11.12 -14.35
CA ALA A 539 -9.12 -11.92 -14.80
C ALA A 539 -9.87 -11.28 -15.99
N GLU A 540 -9.98 -9.94 -16.02
CA GLU A 540 -10.60 -9.20 -17.12
C GLU A 540 -9.89 -9.41 -18.46
N THR A 541 -8.56 -9.36 -18.47
CA THR A 541 -7.74 -9.58 -19.67
C THR A 541 -7.78 -11.03 -20.13
N ILE A 542 -7.83 -12.00 -19.21
CA ILE A 542 -8.02 -13.43 -19.54
C ILE A 542 -9.36 -13.63 -20.24
N VAL A 543 -10.44 -13.02 -19.73
CA VAL A 543 -11.77 -13.05 -20.37
C VAL A 543 -11.75 -12.39 -21.74
N ASN A 544 -11.15 -11.21 -21.87
CA ASN A 544 -11.00 -10.52 -23.15
C ASN A 544 -10.26 -11.38 -24.19
N PHE A 545 -9.12 -11.96 -23.83
CA PHE A 545 -8.33 -12.80 -24.73
C PHE A 545 -9.11 -14.07 -25.13
N ALA A 546 -9.82 -14.71 -24.21
CA ALA A 546 -10.59 -15.91 -24.48
C ALA A 546 -11.80 -15.66 -25.41
N GLU A 547 -12.59 -14.61 -25.14
CA GLU A 547 -13.75 -14.25 -25.98
C GLU A 547 -13.30 -13.73 -27.38
N ASN A 548 -12.06 -13.22 -27.51
CA ASN A 548 -11.39 -12.89 -28.79
C ASN A 548 -10.64 -14.08 -29.45
N GLY A 549 -10.79 -15.31 -28.93
CA GLY A 549 -10.43 -16.56 -29.61
C GLY A 549 -9.30 -17.38 -28.99
N VAL A 550 -8.67 -16.95 -27.89
CA VAL A 550 -7.58 -17.73 -27.25
C VAL A 550 -8.15 -18.94 -26.49
N PRO A 551 -7.73 -20.19 -26.80
CA PRO A 551 -8.28 -21.39 -26.18
C PRO A 551 -8.06 -21.44 -24.66
N HIS A 552 -9.06 -21.91 -23.90
CA HIS A 552 -8.98 -22.04 -22.43
C HIS A 552 -7.76 -22.86 -21.96
N SER A 553 -7.34 -23.85 -22.75
CA SER A 553 -6.16 -24.67 -22.46
C SER A 553 -4.89 -23.84 -22.29
N VAL A 554 -4.71 -22.76 -23.08
CA VAL A 554 -3.50 -21.91 -23.01
C VAL A 554 -3.35 -21.30 -21.61
N PHE A 555 -4.43 -20.78 -21.02
CA PHE A 555 -4.42 -20.23 -19.67
C PHE A 555 -4.27 -21.32 -18.60
N ILE A 556 -4.93 -22.47 -18.80
CA ILE A 556 -4.84 -23.63 -17.90
C ILE A 556 -3.43 -24.23 -17.88
N ASP A 557 -2.72 -24.21 -19.00
CA ASP A 557 -1.37 -24.75 -19.12
C ASP A 557 -0.33 -23.77 -18.56
N LEU A 558 -0.42 -22.47 -18.88
CA LEU A 558 0.39 -21.42 -18.23
C LEU A 558 0.21 -21.41 -16.69
N MET A 559 -1.02 -21.63 -16.21
CA MET A 559 -1.31 -21.78 -14.78
C MET A 559 -0.62 -23.01 -14.16
N LYS A 560 -0.57 -24.15 -14.85
CA LYS A 560 0.17 -25.34 -14.39
C LYS A 560 1.67 -25.05 -14.35
N GLU A 561 2.22 -24.52 -15.44
CA GLU A 561 3.64 -24.20 -15.60
C GLU A 561 4.13 -23.23 -14.52
N GLY A 562 3.35 -22.18 -14.21
CA GLY A 562 3.66 -21.26 -13.10
C GLY A 562 3.62 -21.94 -11.72
N LEU A 563 2.64 -22.82 -11.47
CA LEU A 563 2.55 -23.56 -10.21
C LEU A 563 3.68 -24.60 -10.08
N ASP A 564 4.05 -25.28 -11.17
CA ASP A 564 5.22 -26.15 -11.27
C ASP A 564 6.51 -25.39 -10.98
N ALA A 565 6.71 -24.21 -11.59
CA ALA A 565 7.88 -23.38 -11.36
C ALA A 565 8.01 -22.99 -9.88
N ILE A 566 6.92 -22.57 -9.23
CA ILE A 566 6.90 -22.26 -7.79
C ILE A 566 7.24 -23.48 -6.95
N VAL A 567 6.52 -24.59 -7.11
CA VAL A 567 6.68 -25.79 -6.29
C VAL A 567 8.09 -26.39 -6.46
N ASN A 568 8.56 -26.53 -7.70
CA ASN A 568 9.86 -27.13 -7.97
C ASN A 568 11.02 -26.23 -7.51
N SER A 569 10.92 -24.89 -7.66
CA SER A 569 11.96 -23.95 -7.21
C SER A 569 12.11 -23.82 -5.69
N LEU A 570 11.15 -24.34 -4.91
CA LEU A 570 11.18 -24.39 -3.44
C LEU A 570 11.45 -25.81 -2.88
N LEU A 571 11.40 -26.85 -3.73
CA LEU A 571 11.75 -28.24 -3.39
C LEU A 571 13.12 -28.69 -3.93
N ASP A 572 13.78 -27.88 -4.77
CA ASP A 572 15.15 -28.15 -5.24
C ASP A 572 16.18 -27.83 -4.15
N TRP A 573 16.62 -28.88 -3.45
CA TRP A 573 17.61 -28.82 -2.38
C TRP A 573 18.91 -29.57 -2.73
N ASP A 574 19.08 -29.98 -3.99
CA ASP A 574 20.18 -30.86 -4.44
C ASP A 574 21.17 -30.18 -5.38
N GLY A 575 22.42 -30.67 -5.34
CA GLY A 575 23.49 -30.22 -6.22
C GLY A 575 24.18 -28.92 -5.78
N PRO A 576 25.03 -28.34 -6.65
CA PRO A 576 25.75 -27.11 -6.35
C PRO A 576 24.78 -25.94 -6.12
N ASP A 577 25.14 -25.05 -5.20
CA ASP A 577 24.46 -23.79 -4.92
C ASP A 577 22.95 -23.91 -4.60
N ALA A 578 22.48 -25.11 -4.24
CA ALA A 578 21.05 -25.37 -4.02
C ALA A 578 20.44 -24.49 -2.93
N MET A 579 21.15 -24.27 -1.82
CA MET A 579 20.68 -23.39 -0.75
C MET A 579 20.67 -21.91 -1.15
N TYR A 580 21.59 -21.48 -2.03
CA TYR A 580 21.56 -20.12 -2.61
C TYR A 580 20.38 -19.94 -3.57
N ARG A 581 20.12 -20.95 -4.41
CA ARG A 581 18.95 -20.99 -5.31
C ARG A 581 17.64 -20.99 -4.52
N LEU A 582 17.55 -21.78 -3.45
CA LEU A 582 16.42 -21.80 -2.51
C LEU A 582 16.23 -20.47 -1.77
N TRP A 583 17.31 -19.86 -1.26
CA TRP A 583 17.28 -18.54 -0.62
C TRP A 583 16.70 -17.49 -1.58
N HIS A 584 17.13 -17.50 -2.85
CA HIS A 584 16.61 -16.60 -3.87
C HIS A 584 15.13 -16.87 -4.22
N SER A 585 14.73 -18.15 -4.32
CA SER A 585 13.31 -18.53 -4.50
C SER A 585 12.43 -18.02 -3.37
N VAL A 586 12.87 -18.16 -2.11
CA VAL A 586 12.15 -17.69 -0.91
C VAL A 586 12.12 -16.15 -0.85
N ALA A 587 13.26 -15.49 -1.11
CA ALA A 587 13.36 -14.03 -1.16
C ALA A 587 12.42 -13.42 -2.21
N ARG A 588 12.28 -14.07 -3.37
CA ARG A 588 11.34 -13.68 -4.42
C ARG A 588 9.89 -13.97 -4.01
N ALA A 589 9.60 -15.14 -3.45
CA ALA A 589 8.26 -15.52 -3.00
C ALA A 589 7.67 -14.53 -1.98
N GLY A 590 8.48 -14.06 -1.02
CA GLY A 590 8.07 -13.05 -0.04
C GLY A 590 8.24 -11.58 -0.47
N ALA A 591 8.67 -11.32 -1.72
CA ALA A 591 9.05 -9.99 -2.21
C ALA A 591 10.03 -9.23 -1.26
N VAL A 592 10.94 -9.97 -0.63
CA VAL A 592 11.78 -9.55 0.50
C VAL A 592 12.69 -8.39 0.13
N VAL A 593 13.42 -8.47 -0.99
CA VAL A 593 14.44 -7.48 -1.33
C VAL A 593 13.84 -6.10 -1.66
N GLY A 594 12.80 -6.06 -2.51
CA GLY A 594 12.09 -4.81 -2.82
C GLY A 594 11.47 -4.18 -1.57
N SER A 595 10.89 -5.00 -0.69
CA SER A 595 10.32 -4.55 0.58
C SER A 595 11.36 -4.04 1.59
N ARG A 596 12.65 -4.40 1.46
CA ARG A 596 13.75 -3.82 2.26
C ARG A 596 14.02 -2.39 1.80
N LEU A 597 14.36 -2.25 0.51
CA LEU A 597 14.67 -0.97 -0.15
C LEU A 597 13.51 0.03 -0.04
N ALA A 598 12.26 -0.44 -0.18
CA ALA A 598 11.07 0.41 -0.11
C ALA A 598 10.80 0.98 1.29
N ARG A 599 11.23 0.30 2.36
CA ARG A 599 11.06 0.82 3.74
C ARG A 599 12.24 1.67 4.18
N GLU A 600 13.45 1.37 3.70
CA GLU A 600 14.64 2.21 3.90
C GLU A 600 14.49 3.59 3.22
N ALA A 601 13.95 3.62 2.00
CA ALA A 601 13.66 4.88 1.30
C ALA A 601 12.38 5.59 1.79
N GLY A 602 11.56 4.94 2.62
CA GLY A 602 10.33 5.49 3.20
C GLY A 602 9.45 6.21 2.17
N GLY A 603 9.15 7.49 2.42
CA GLY A 603 8.34 8.34 1.54
C GLY A 603 8.89 8.60 0.13
N GLU A 604 10.14 8.25 -0.16
CA GLU A 604 10.74 8.36 -1.51
C GLU A 604 10.62 7.07 -2.33
N ALA A 605 10.24 5.93 -1.74
CA ALA A 605 10.39 4.61 -2.35
C ALA A 605 9.69 4.43 -3.72
N ARG A 606 8.54 5.07 -3.94
CA ARG A 606 7.84 5.09 -5.24
C ARG A 606 8.65 5.84 -6.31
N SER A 607 9.27 6.96 -5.93
CA SER A 607 10.09 7.77 -6.84
C SER A 607 11.42 7.12 -7.18
N ARG A 608 12.03 6.38 -6.24
CA ARG A 608 13.28 5.62 -6.45
C ARG A 608 13.08 4.29 -7.20
N GLY A 609 11.84 3.84 -7.40
CA GLY A 609 11.52 2.57 -8.07
C GLY A 609 11.56 1.34 -7.16
N PHE A 610 11.73 1.50 -5.85
CA PHE A 610 11.79 0.38 -4.90
C PHE A 610 10.41 -0.15 -4.49
N ALA A 611 9.40 0.72 -4.44
CA ALA A 611 8.02 0.36 -4.09
C ALA A 611 7.23 -0.18 -5.30
N VAL A 612 7.77 -1.21 -5.97
CA VAL A 612 7.05 -2.00 -6.98
C VAL A 612 6.78 -3.37 -6.35
N LYS A 613 5.54 -3.64 -5.92
CA LYS A 613 5.18 -5.00 -5.52
C LYS A 613 4.75 -5.79 -6.75
N ASP A 614 4.93 -7.09 -6.64
CA ASP A 614 4.57 -8.03 -7.70
C ASP A 614 3.05 -8.12 -7.96
N ASP A 615 2.22 -7.73 -6.99
CA ASP A 615 0.76 -7.84 -7.02
C ASP A 615 0.03 -6.60 -7.57
N ASP A 616 0.73 -5.48 -7.82
CA ASP A 616 0.14 -4.15 -8.12
C ASP A 616 -0.46 -4.02 -9.55
N ILE A 617 -1.13 -5.06 -10.07
CA ILE A 617 -1.84 -5.01 -11.38
C ILE A 617 -3.28 -4.50 -11.21
N GLU A 618 -3.89 -4.75 -10.05
CA GLU A 618 -5.27 -4.32 -9.74
C GLU A 618 -5.31 -3.13 -8.74
N ASP A 619 -4.18 -2.77 -8.12
CA ASP A 619 -4.05 -1.74 -7.06
C ASP A 619 -3.22 -0.48 -7.45
N ASP A 620 -2.61 -0.39 -8.64
CA ASP A 620 -1.76 0.78 -9.04
C ASP A 620 -2.57 2.00 -9.54
N ASP A 621 -3.75 2.22 -8.97
CA ASP A 621 -4.57 3.41 -9.19
C ASP A 621 -3.76 4.69 -8.84
N GLU A 622 -3.94 5.74 -9.64
CA GLU A 622 -3.19 6.99 -9.45
C GLU A 622 -3.47 7.60 -8.07
N ASP A 623 -2.42 7.99 -7.35
CA ASP A 623 -2.48 8.52 -5.98
C ASP A 623 -3.14 7.58 -4.93
N ASP A 624 -2.78 6.29 -4.86
CA ASP A 624 -3.09 5.50 -3.65
C ASP A 624 -2.54 6.20 -2.38
N LEU A 625 -3.48 6.80 -1.65
CA LEU A 625 -3.33 7.45 -0.34
C LEU A 625 -3.73 6.49 0.80
N ASN A 626 -4.39 5.38 0.49
CA ASN A 626 -4.81 4.34 1.43
C ASN A 626 -3.68 3.35 1.77
N ALA A 627 -2.62 3.24 0.96
CA ALA A 627 -1.33 2.59 1.32
C ALA A 627 -0.79 2.98 2.71
N VAL A 628 -1.16 4.15 3.22
CA VAL A 628 -0.75 4.68 4.53
C VAL A 628 -1.74 4.32 5.66
N ILE A 629 -3.02 4.02 5.37
CA ILE A 629 -4.07 3.85 6.41
C ILE A 629 -4.64 2.41 6.48
N GLU A 630 -4.66 1.64 5.39
CA GLU A 630 -5.23 0.27 5.39
C GLU A 630 -4.24 -0.74 6.04
N ILE A 631 -4.36 -0.80 7.38
CA ILE A 631 -3.59 -1.60 8.35
C ILE A 631 -2.24 -0.97 8.72
N PRO A 632 -2.05 -0.50 9.98
CA PRO A 632 -0.72 -0.28 10.55
C PRO A 632 -0.07 -1.64 10.82
N ARG A 633 0.47 -2.27 9.76
CA ARG A 633 1.12 -3.59 9.82
C ARG A 633 2.34 -3.45 10.72
N SER A 634 2.37 -4.12 11.87
CA SER A 634 3.39 -3.97 12.93
C SER A 634 4.81 -3.94 12.38
N VAL A 635 5.40 -2.75 12.26
CA VAL A 635 6.56 -2.45 11.40
C VAL A 635 7.91 -2.85 12.01
N ALA A 636 8.00 -4.08 12.51
CA ALA A 636 9.23 -4.70 12.98
C ALA A 636 10.25 -4.84 11.83
N TRP A 637 11.08 -3.82 11.75
CA TRP A 637 12.22 -3.59 10.85
C TRP A 637 13.52 -4.16 11.45
N TRP A 638 13.39 -5.04 12.44
CA TRP A 638 14.46 -5.77 13.08
C TRP A 638 14.03 -7.22 13.28
N GLY A 639 15.00 -8.13 13.38
CA GLY A 639 14.80 -9.33 14.18
C GLY A 639 14.43 -8.87 15.59
N ASP A 640 13.37 -9.44 16.17
CA ASP A 640 12.83 -9.04 17.47
C ASP A 640 13.96 -8.84 18.50
N GLU A 641 14.04 -7.66 19.14
CA GLU A 641 15.25 -7.22 19.90
C GLU A 641 15.64 -8.15 21.07
N ILE A 642 14.79 -9.13 21.39
CA ILE A 642 14.94 -10.07 22.50
C ILE A 642 15.15 -11.52 21.99
N SER A 643 14.39 -11.96 20.99
CA SER A 643 14.47 -13.33 20.45
C SER A 643 15.27 -13.48 19.14
N GLY A 644 15.70 -12.37 18.53
CA GLY A 644 16.44 -12.29 17.27
C GLY A 644 15.63 -12.62 16.01
N CYS A 645 14.42 -13.15 16.14
CA CYS A 645 13.66 -13.75 15.04
C CYS A 645 13.10 -12.68 14.07
N PRO A 646 13.24 -12.87 12.74
CA PRO A 646 12.51 -12.09 11.74
C PRO A 646 10.99 -12.20 11.90
N SER A 647 10.29 -11.20 11.35
CA SER A 647 8.84 -11.09 11.44
C SER A 647 8.06 -11.83 10.34
N SER A 648 8.68 -12.09 9.19
CA SER A 648 8.09 -12.87 8.10
C SER A 648 8.62 -14.31 8.11
N LEU A 649 7.81 -15.23 7.59
CA LEU A 649 8.16 -16.65 7.56
C LEU A 649 9.31 -16.90 6.57
N GLU A 650 9.24 -16.21 5.43
CA GLU A 650 10.21 -16.22 4.34
C GLU A 650 11.58 -15.72 4.80
N GLU A 651 11.65 -14.61 5.54
CA GLU A 651 12.93 -14.18 6.11
C GLU A 651 13.44 -15.08 7.22
N THR A 652 12.56 -15.69 8.00
CA THR A 652 12.98 -16.65 9.01
C THR A 652 13.62 -17.88 8.34
N VAL A 653 13.06 -18.33 7.21
CA VAL A 653 13.67 -19.35 6.34
C VAL A 653 15.00 -18.87 5.78
N MET A 654 15.09 -17.64 5.26
CA MET A 654 16.34 -17.06 4.72
C MET A 654 17.46 -16.99 5.78
N ILE A 655 17.19 -16.45 6.98
CA ILE A 655 18.21 -16.38 8.05
C ILE A 655 18.65 -17.78 8.49
N MET A 656 17.75 -18.77 8.51
CA MET A 656 18.13 -20.15 8.80
C MET A 656 19.05 -20.73 7.70
N LEU A 657 18.78 -20.45 6.43
CA LEU A 657 19.68 -20.82 5.31
C LEU A 657 21.04 -20.08 5.38
N ASP A 658 21.04 -18.78 5.68
CA ASP A 658 22.25 -17.96 5.88
C ASP A 658 23.09 -18.45 7.08
N SER A 659 22.44 -19.04 8.08
CA SER A 659 23.08 -19.67 9.26
C SER A 659 23.59 -21.09 8.98
N GLY A 660 23.37 -21.62 7.78
CA GLY A 660 23.83 -22.94 7.35
C GLY A 660 22.89 -24.11 7.66
N PHE A 661 21.67 -23.87 8.14
CA PHE A 661 20.66 -24.93 8.26
C PHE A 661 20.15 -25.33 6.87
N ILE A 662 19.90 -26.63 6.66
CA ILE A 662 19.31 -27.15 5.42
C ILE A 662 17.95 -27.81 5.72
N PRO A 663 16.95 -27.76 4.81
CA PRO A 663 15.62 -28.31 5.07
C PRO A 663 15.59 -29.82 5.34
N ARG A 664 16.66 -30.55 4.98
CA ARG A 664 16.74 -32.00 5.19
C ARG A 664 17.00 -32.41 6.63
N ASP A 665 17.80 -31.60 7.33
CA ASP A 665 18.40 -31.97 8.61
C ASP A 665 17.81 -31.12 9.77
N CYS A 666 17.14 -30.02 9.44
CA CYS A 666 16.46 -29.15 10.40
C CYS A 666 14.93 -29.20 10.20
N PRO A 667 14.18 -29.97 11.01
CA PRO A 667 12.72 -30.10 10.88
C PRO A 667 11.97 -28.75 10.93
N VAL A 668 12.43 -27.81 11.77
CA VAL A 668 11.79 -26.49 11.88
C VAL A 668 12.00 -25.63 10.63
N LEU A 669 13.14 -25.77 9.93
CA LEU A 669 13.32 -25.14 8.61
C LEU A 669 12.42 -25.82 7.57
N ALA A 670 12.32 -27.15 7.62
CA ALA A 670 11.45 -27.93 6.75
C ALA A 670 9.98 -27.49 6.87
N ASP A 671 9.41 -27.46 8.08
CA ASP A 671 8.01 -27.06 8.28
C ASP A 671 7.76 -25.58 7.99
N LYS A 672 8.70 -24.67 8.28
CA LYS A 672 8.55 -23.26 7.88
C LYS A 672 8.54 -23.11 6.35
N LEU A 673 9.46 -23.77 5.64
CA LEU A 673 9.49 -23.77 4.17
C LEU A 673 8.23 -24.43 3.57
N ARG A 674 7.78 -25.55 4.14
CA ARG A 674 6.52 -26.23 3.78
C ARG A 674 5.33 -25.29 3.85
N HIS A 675 5.24 -24.46 4.89
CA HIS A 675 4.15 -23.50 5.04
C HIS A 675 4.26 -22.31 4.07
N VAL A 676 5.46 -21.74 3.85
CA VAL A 676 5.66 -20.74 2.76
C VAL A 676 5.15 -21.31 1.43
N LEU A 677 5.53 -22.55 1.13
CA LEU A 677 5.16 -23.23 -0.12
C LEU A 677 3.65 -23.46 -0.22
N LYS A 678 2.99 -23.96 0.84
CA LYS A 678 1.52 -24.11 0.89
C LYS A 678 0.80 -22.78 0.70
N THR A 679 1.18 -21.75 1.46
CA THR A 679 0.61 -20.39 1.35
C THR A 679 0.82 -19.82 -0.05
N MET A 680 1.97 -20.04 -0.70
CA MET A 680 2.21 -19.63 -2.09
C MET A 680 1.32 -20.38 -3.09
N VAL A 681 1.14 -21.69 -2.93
CA VAL A 681 0.28 -22.54 -3.78
C VAL A 681 -1.20 -22.12 -3.67
N ASP A 682 -1.71 -21.90 -2.45
CA ASP A 682 -3.08 -21.43 -2.25
C ASP A 682 -3.27 -19.99 -2.77
N ASN A 683 -2.34 -19.06 -2.48
CA ASN A 683 -2.42 -17.66 -2.97
C ASN A 683 -2.38 -17.57 -4.50
N PHE A 684 -1.55 -18.39 -5.16
CA PHE A 684 -1.46 -18.45 -6.62
C PHE A 684 -2.79 -18.88 -7.26
N VAL A 685 -3.45 -19.87 -6.65
CA VAL A 685 -4.70 -20.46 -7.15
C VAL A 685 -5.92 -19.60 -6.81
N GLN A 686 -5.99 -19.03 -5.61
CA GLN A 686 -7.11 -18.18 -5.19
C GLN A 686 -7.16 -16.83 -5.92
N ARG A 687 -6.01 -16.30 -6.35
CA ARG A 687 -5.89 -15.05 -7.11
C ARG A 687 -5.66 -15.24 -8.62
N TYR A 688 -5.77 -16.46 -9.14
CA TYR A 688 -5.57 -16.79 -10.56
C TYR A 688 -4.28 -16.19 -11.15
N ARG A 689 -3.14 -16.26 -10.44
CA ARG A 689 -1.86 -15.60 -10.80
C ARG A 689 -1.20 -16.19 -12.07
N ILE A 690 -1.81 -15.98 -13.23
CA ILE A 690 -1.30 -16.44 -14.53
C ILE A 690 -0.26 -15.42 -15.03
N GLU A 691 1.00 -15.78 -14.83
CA GLU A 691 2.17 -15.07 -15.34
C GLU A 691 2.50 -15.56 -16.76
N VAL A 692 2.83 -14.64 -17.67
CA VAL A 692 3.06 -14.94 -19.09
C VAL A 692 4.53 -14.67 -19.42
N PRO A 693 5.37 -15.70 -19.67
CA PRO A 693 6.82 -15.53 -19.83
C PRO A 693 7.22 -14.52 -20.92
N MET A 694 6.50 -14.53 -22.05
CA MET A 694 6.71 -13.60 -23.17
C MET A 694 5.72 -12.42 -23.09
N SER A 695 5.88 -11.60 -22.04
CA SER A 695 5.12 -10.35 -21.85
C SER A 695 5.89 -9.31 -21.04
N CYS A 696 5.54 -8.03 -21.20
CA CYS A 696 6.06 -6.94 -20.37
C CYS A 696 5.00 -5.87 -20.07
N MET A 697 5.22 -5.07 -19.03
CA MET A 697 4.38 -3.91 -18.68
C MET A 697 5.26 -2.67 -18.56
N GLY A 698 4.87 -1.58 -19.23
CA GLY A 698 5.54 -0.29 -19.18
C GLY A 698 4.60 0.85 -19.59
N TRP A 699 5.05 2.09 -19.43
CA TRP A 699 4.27 3.26 -19.88
C TRP A 699 4.11 3.30 -21.39
N ILE A 700 2.91 3.63 -21.86
CA ILE A 700 2.70 4.02 -23.25
C ILE A 700 3.10 5.49 -23.45
N VAL A 701 3.78 5.78 -24.56
CA VAL A 701 4.19 7.14 -24.95
C VAL A 701 3.92 7.35 -26.45
N PRO A 702 3.59 8.58 -26.89
CA PRO A 702 3.44 8.87 -28.31
C PRO A 702 4.81 8.89 -28.99
N ASP A 703 4.88 8.40 -30.22
CA ASP A 703 6.03 8.50 -31.11
C ASP A 703 6.48 9.97 -31.30
N PRO A 704 7.64 10.38 -30.78
CA PRO A 704 8.14 11.75 -30.89
C PRO A 704 8.88 12.01 -32.23
N SER A 705 8.81 11.08 -33.17
CA SER A 705 9.40 11.14 -34.52
C SER A 705 8.38 10.98 -35.66
N GLY A 706 7.20 10.43 -35.38
CA GLY A 706 6.16 10.14 -36.36
C GLY A 706 6.51 9.03 -37.37
N THR A 707 7.44 8.13 -37.03
CA THR A 707 8.00 7.09 -37.93
C THR A 707 7.29 5.73 -37.86
N LEU A 708 6.51 5.47 -36.80
CA LEU A 708 5.66 4.28 -36.68
C LEU A 708 4.37 4.44 -37.50
N ALA A 709 4.04 3.47 -38.35
CA ALA A 709 2.74 3.35 -39.00
C ALA A 709 1.60 3.09 -37.98
N PRO A 710 0.31 3.29 -38.32
CA PRO A 710 -0.79 3.25 -37.35
C PRO A 710 -0.96 1.93 -36.57
N ASP A 711 -0.50 0.81 -37.12
CA ASP A 711 -0.49 -0.53 -36.51
C ASP A 711 0.90 -0.99 -36.04
N GLU A 712 1.90 -0.10 -36.03
CA GLU A 712 3.24 -0.34 -35.50
C GLU A 712 3.44 0.25 -34.09
N VAL A 713 4.21 -0.47 -33.28
CA VAL A 713 4.70 -0.03 -31.96
C VAL A 713 6.16 -0.41 -31.79
N GLN A 714 6.90 0.29 -30.92
CA GLN A 714 8.25 -0.12 -30.52
C GLN A 714 8.31 -0.39 -29.01
N ILE A 715 8.94 -1.51 -28.64
CA ILE A 715 9.17 -1.90 -27.25
C ILE A 715 10.66 -2.23 -27.07
N LEU A 716 11.35 -1.40 -26.29
CA LEU A 716 12.76 -1.57 -25.93
C LEU A 716 12.92 -1.53 -24.42
N SER A 717 13.89 -2.27 -23.87
CA SER A 717 14.42 -2.04 -22.53
C SER A 717 15.93 -1.77 -22.58
N LYS A 718 16.47 -1.20 -21.49
CA LYS A 718 17.92 -1.09 -21.29
C LYS A 718 18.56 -2.46 -21.07
N ASP A 719 17.86 -3.35 -20.40
CA ASP A 719 18.33 -4.68 -20.04
C ASP A 719 17.86 -5.71 -21.07
N SER A 720 18.69 -6.73 -21.33
CA SER A 720 18.24 -7.92 -22.05
C SER A 720 17.44 -8.79 -21.08
N LYS A 721 16.10 -8.73 -21.17
CA LYS A 721 15.16 -9.39 -20.24
C LYS A 721 13.83 -9.80 -20.85
N PHE A 722 13.69 -9.72 -22.17
CA PHE A 722 12.54 -10.23 -22.90
C PHE A 722 12.87 -11.62 -23.41
N LEU A 723 12.11 -12.62 -22.96
CA LEU A 723 12.25 -13.98 -23.48
C LEU A 723 11.80 -14.03 -24.94
N CYS A 724 12.58 -14.66 -25.80
CA CYS A 724 12.24 -14.92 -27.19
C CYS A 724 11.66 -16.33 -27.38
N PRO A 725 10.88 -16.59 -28.45
CA PRO A 725 10.28 -17.92 -28.71
C PRO A 725 11.26 -19.08 -28.90
N ASP A 726 12.55 -18.79 -29.12
CA ASP A 726 13.64 -19.76 -29.21
C ASP A 726 14.36 -20.02 -27.86
N GLY A 727 13.94 -19.35 -26.80
CA GLY A 727 14.54 -19.42 -25.46
C GLY A 727 15.73 -18.47 -25.24
N THR A 728 16.05 -17.60 -26.19
CA THR A 728 17.06 -16.54 -25.99
C THR A 728 16.48 -15.33 -25.25
N GLU A 729 17.35 -14.45 -24.74
CA GLU A 729 16.96 -13.17 -24.15
C GLU A 729 17.28 -12.01 -25.11
N SER A 730 16.38 -11.03 -25.16
CA SER A 730 16.47 -9.83 -25.98
C SER A 730 16.18 -8.57 -25.16
N ASN A 731 16.62 -7.41 -25.65
CA ASN A 731 16.22 -6.09 -25.16
C ASN A 731 15.19 -5.39 -26.08
N VAL A 732 14.76 -6.05 -27.17
CA VAL A 732 13.74 -5.60 -28.12
C VAL A 732 12.66 -6.68 -28.35
N VAL A 733 11.40 -6.26 -28.46
CA VAL A 733 10.29 -7.12 -28.90
C VAL A 733 10.04 -6.88 -30.39
N LEU A 734 9.87 -7.94 -31.17
CA LEU A 734 9.61 -7.90 -32.61
C LEU A 734 8.52 -8.91 -32.99
N GLY A 735 7.68 -8.56 -33.97
CA GLY A 735 6.65 -9.47 -34.51
C GLY A 735 5.23 -9.07 -34.12
N ASP A 736 4.30 -10.04 -34.10
CA ASP A 736 2.93 -9.80 -33.62
C ASP A 736 2.96 -9.61 -32.09
N VAL A 737 2.29 -8.58 -31.56
CA VAL A 737 2.15 -8.34 -30.11
C VAL A 737 0.72 -7.91 -29.79
N LEU A 738 0.18 -8.31 -28.63
CA LEU A 738 -1.06 -7.77 -28.08
C LEU A 738 -0.73 -6.65 -27.10
N LEU A 739 -1.38 -5.50 -27.21
CA LEU A 739 -1.37 -4.44 -26.21
C LEU A 739 -2.76 -4.33 -25.56
N THR A 740 -2.79 -4.17 -24.23
CA THR A 740 -4.02 -4.06 -23.44
C THR A 740 -3.78 -3.20 -22.19
N ARG A 741 -4.84 -2.61 -21.63
CA ARG A 741 -4.81 -1.74 -20.43
C ARG A 741 -5.90 -2.15 -19.45
N HIS A 742 -5.71 -1.88 -18.16
CA HIS A 742 -6.72 -2.06 -17.12
C HIS A 742 -7.48 -0.74 -16.85
N PRO A 743 -8.79 -0.77 -16.56
CA PRO A 743 -9.69 -1.94 -16.62
C PRO A 743 -9.98 -2.38 -18.06
N CYS A 744 -10.22 -3.67 -18.30
CA CYS A 744 -10.38 -4.26 -19.64
C CYS A 744 -11.81 -4.79 -19.83
N LYS A 745 -12.72 -3.94 -20.32
CA LYS A 745 -14.18 -4.20 -20.29
C LYS A 745 -14.79 -4.45 -21.67
N LEU A 746 -14.27 -3.86 -22.74
CA LEU A 746 -14.78 -4.02 -24.11
C LEU A 746 -13.97 -5.06 -24.89
N PRO A 747 -14.57 -5.77 -25.87
CA PRO A 747 -13.85 -6.63 -26.80
C PRO A 747 -12.66 -5.98 -27.50
N THR A 748 -12.70 -4.66 -27.70
CA THR A 748 -11.67 -3.87 -28.38
C THR A 748 -10.56 -3.34 -27.48
N ASP A 749 -10.63 -3.51 -26.15
CA ASP A 749 -9.63 -2.97 -25.20
C ASP A 749 -8.25 -3.66 -25.28
N THR A 750 -8.15 -4.73 -26.08
CA THR A 750 -6.89 -5.34 -26.50
C THR A 750 -6.72 -5.18 -28.01
N GLN A 751 -5.56 -4.67 -28.43
CA GLN A 751 -5.19 -4.48 -29.83
C GLN A 751 -3.99 -5.35 -30.20
N LYS A 752 -4.15 -6.21 -31.20
CA LYS A 752 -3.06 -6.92 -31.89
C LYS A 752 -2.43 -6.00 -32.93
N VAL A 753 -1.12 -5.77 -32.77
CA VAL A 753 -0.30 -4.83 -33.55
C VAL A 753 1.07 -5.43 -33.89
N ARG A 754 1.89 -4.72 -34.68
CA ARG A 754 3.25 -5.10 -35.06
C ARG A 754 4.29 -4.41 -34.17
N ALA A 755 5.04 -5.17 -33.38
CA ALA A 755 6.26 -4.69 -32.75
C ALA A 755 7.40 -4.58 -33.79
N VAL A 756 8.01 -3.40 -33.90
CA VAL A 756 9.12 -3.08 -34.82
C VAL A 756 10.22 -2.29 -34.10
N GLU A 757 11.40 -2.22 -34.71
CA GLU A 757 12.49 -1.34 -34.29
C GLU A 757 12.70 -0.23 -35.34
N LYS A 758 12.68 1.04 -34.91
CA LYS A 758 13.02 2.20 -35.75
C LYS A 758 14.33 2.83 -35.23
N PRO A 759 15.39 3.00 -36.05
CA PRO A 759 16.66 3.57 -35.60
C PRO A 759 16.55 4.91 -34.86
N GLU A 760 15.59 5.74 -35.28
CA GLU A 760 15.23 7.05 -34.73
C GLU A 760 14.79 6.96 -33.26
N LEU A 761 14.10 5.87 -32.91
CA LEU A 761 13.46 5.64 -31.63
C LEU A 761 14.31 4.83 -30.64
N ARG A 762 15.52 4.41 -31.01
CA ARG A 762 16.43 3.60 -30.17
C ARG A 762 16.78 4.20 -28.80
N ARG A 763 16.56 5.51 -28.62
CA ARG A 763 16.80 6.24 -27.36
C ARG A 763 15.65 6.11 -26.36
N TYR A 764 14.52 5.50 -26.74
CA TYR A 764 13.31 5.35 -25.93
C TYR A 764 13.17 3.92 -25.39
N THR A 765 14.03 3.58 -24.44
CA THR A 765 14.00 2.35 -23.65
C THR A 765 13.08 2.46 -22.44
N ASP A 766 12.57 1.34 -21.94
CA ASP A 766 11.70 1.20 -20.75
C ASP A 766 10.33 1.90 -20.88
N VAL A 767 9.89 2.10 -22.13
CA VAL A 767 8.57 2.61 -22.53
C VAL A 767 8.07 1.83 -23.76
N ILE A 768 6.76 1.84 -23.98
CA ILE A 768 6.09 1.32 -25.17
C ILE A 768 5.76 2.53 -26.05
N VAL A 769 6.45 2.67 -27.19
CA VAL A 769 6.23 3.78 -28.12
C VAL A 769 5.10 3.41 -29.08
N CYS A 770 4.03 4.21 -29.06
CA CYS A 770 2.83 4.03 -29.88
C CYS A 770 2.81 5.03 -31.03
N SER A 771 2.32 4.62 -32.21
CA SER A 771 2.17 5.52 -33.34
C SER A 771 1.27 6.74 -33.04
N VAL A 772 1.68 7.90 -33.59
CA VAL A 772 0.89 9.13 -33.69
C VAL A 772 0.20 9.29 -35.05
N GLN A 773 0.26 8.28 -35.91
CA GLN A 773 -0.41 8.26 -37.21
C GLN A 773 -1.80 7.59 -37.10
N GLY A 774 -2.72 7.98 -37.98
CA GLY A 774 -4.07 7.42 -38.06
C GLY A 774 -5.18 8.45 -37.81
N THR A 775 -6.40 7.98 -37.53
CA THR A 775 -7.60 8.82 -37.35
C THR A 775 -8.10 8.89 -35.91
N ARG A 776 -7.42 8.21 -34.97
CA ARG A 776 -7.75 8.12 -33.54
C ARG A 776 -6.46 7.79 -32.79
N ARG A 777 -6.26 8.35 -31.59
CA ARG A 777 -5.07 8.10 -30.77
C ARG A 777 -5.01 6.62 -30.38
N PHE A 778 -3.85 5.99 -30.48
CA PHE A 778 -3.72 4.56 -30.20
C PHE A 778 -4.14 4.19 -28.76
N ALA A 779 -3.81 5.05 -27.78
CA ALA A 779 -4.23 4.88 -26.39
C ALA A 779 -5.77 4.82 -26.21
N ASP A 780 -6.55 5.51 -27.06
CA ASP A 780 -8.02 5.49 -26.99
C ASP A 780 -8.61 4.10 -27.25
N LEU A 781 -7.87 3.22 -27.95
CA LEU A 781 -8.28 1.84 -28.22
C LEU A 781 -7.98 0.91 -27.04
N LEU A 782 -7.12 1.33 -26.11
CA LEU A 782 -6.77 0.58 -24.90
C LEU A 782 -7.64 1.06 -23.74
N ALA A 783 -8.93 0.70 -23.74
CA ALA A 783 -9.90 1.14 -22.74
C ALA A 783 -10.01 2.68 -22.58
N GLY A 784 -9.82 3.46 -23.66
CA GLY A 784 -9.92 4.93 -23.63
C GLY A 784 -8.77 5.63 -22.89
N GLY A 785 -7.56 5.08 -22.92
CA GLY A 785 -6.38 5.63 -22.23
C GLY A 785 -5.76 6.88 -22.87
N ASP A 786 -4.77 7.45 -22.17
CA ASP A 786 -3.98 8.62 -22.61
C ASP A 786 -2.45 8.37 -22.48
N TYR A 787 -1.63 9.42 -22.49
CA TYR A 787 -0.18 9.35 -22.27
C TYR A 787 0.30 10.17 -21.05
N ASP A 788 -0.55 10.36 -20.03
CA ASP A 788 -0.27 11.18 -18.84
C ASP A 788 0.29 10.37 -17.65
N GLY A 789 0.24 9.05 -17.77
CA GLY A 789 0.74 8.08 -16.79
C GLY A 789 0.39 6.61 -17.08
N ASP A 790 -0.42 6.36 -18.11
CA ASP A 790 -0.95 5.05 -18.47
C ASP A 790 0.13 4.01 -18.81
N LYS A 791 -0.13 2.77 -18.38
CA LYS A 791 0.67 1.58 -18.70
C LYS A 791 -0.12 0.64 -19.59
N ALA A 792 0.56 -0.02 -20.52
CA ALA A 792 0.00 -1.17 -21.22
C ALA A 792 0.77 -2.45 -20.85
N ILE A 793 0.07 -3.58 -20.88
CA ILE A 793 0.69 -4.91 -20.93
C ILE A 793 0.86 -5.27 -22.40
N ALA A 794 2.08 -5.62 -22.79
CA ALA A 794 2.44 -6.17 -24.08
C ALA A 794 2.64 -7.69 -23.97
N VAL A 795 2.03 -8.48 -24.85
CA VAL A 795 2.14 -9.94 -24.87
C VAL A 795 2.54 -10.41 -26.27
N TRP A 796 3.70 -11.08 -26.38
CA TRP A 796 4.18 -11.72 -27.62
C TRP A 796 4.24 -13.26 -27.51
N GLN A 797 3.74 -13.83 -26.41
CA GLN A 797 3.58 -15.26 -26.16
C GLN A 797 2.86 -15.98 -27.33
N PRO A 798 3.55 -16.82 -28.14
CA PRO A 798 2.99 -17.33 -29.40
C PRO A 798 1.67 -18.08 -29.24
N SER A 799 1.52 -18.88 -28.17
CA SER A 799 0.30 -19.62 -27.87
C SER A 799 -0.94 -18.75 -27.60
N ILE A 800 -0.75 -17.49 -27.23
CA ILE A 800 -1.83 -16.49 -27.11
C ILE A 800 -1.98 -15.74 -28.44
N VAL A 801 -0.89 -15.17 -28.95
CA VAL A 801 -0.92 -14.24 -30.09
C VAL A 801 -1.32 -14.91 -31.42
N SER A 802 -1.07 -16.21 -31.59
CA SER A 802 -1.50 -16.95 -32.79
C SER A 802 -3.02 -17.16 -32.86
N HIS A 803 -3.73 -17.10 -31.73
CA HIS A 803 -5.16 -17.39 -31.63
C HIS A 803 -6.02 -16.14 -31.45
N PHE A 804 -5.46 -15.05 -30.90
CA PHE A 804 -6.17 -13.80 -30.68
C PHE A 804 -6.50 -13.08 -32.00
N ASN A 805 -7.76 -12.62 -32.12
CA ASN A 805 -8.25 -11.82 -33.24
C ASN A 805 -8.72 -10.45 -32.74
N ASN A 806 -8.43 -9.37 -33.47
CA ASN A 806 -8.97 -8.05 -33.13
C ASN A 806 -10.50 -8.06 -33.28
N ALA A 807 -11.19 -7.58 -32.24
CA ALA A 807 -12.63 -7.42 -32.25
C ALA A 807 -13.08 -6.35 -33.27
N ASP A 808 -14.34 -6.44 -33.69
CA ASP A 808 -14.97 -5.45 -34.56
C ASP A 808 -14.95 -4.05 -33.93
N LEU A 809 -14.36 -3.08 -34.63
CA LEU A 809 -14.17 -1.71 -34.15
C LEU A 809 -15.48 -1.00 -33.79
N LYS A 810 -16.65 -1.48 -34.23
CA LYS A 810 -17.96 -0.97 -33.76
C LYS A 810 -18.09 -0.98 -32.23
N TYR A 811 -17.45 -1.93 -31.54
CA TYR A 811 -17.47 -2.01 -30.08
C TYR A 811 -16.63 -0.92 -29.40
N SER A 812 -15.70 -0.29 -30.13
CA SER A 812 -14.87 0.84 -29.66
C SER A 812 -15.57 2.21 -29.75
N HIS A 813 -16.87 2.21 -30.10
CA HIS A 813 -17.74 3.39 -30.08
C HIS A 813 -18.87 3.20 -29.04
N PRO A 814 -19.27 4.27 -28.32
CA PRO A 814 -20.38 4.22 -27.38
C PRO A 814 -21.73 4.04 -28.10
N PRO A 815 -22.73 3.37 -27.50
CA PRO A 815 -24.08 3.31 -28.04
C PRO A 815 -24.73 4.70 -28.15
N ASP A 816 -25.53 4.94 -29.19
CA ASP A 816 -26.09 6.27 -29.52
C ASP A 816 -26.83 6.92 -28.33
N ASN A 817 -27.69 6.15 -27.65
CA ASN A 817 -28.49 6.61 -26.51
C ASN A 817 -27.72 6.61 -25.17
N LEU A 818 -26.40 6.37 -25.15
CA LEU A 818 -25.63 6.28 -23.90
C LEU A 818 -25.76 7.55 -23.04
N SER A 819 -25.71 8.74 -23.66
CA SER A 819 -25.80 10.02 -22.95
C SER A 819 -27.14 10.25 -22.25
N GLU A 820 -28.22 9.60 -22.69
CA GLU A 820 -29.55 9.72 -22.06
C GLU A 820 -29.60 9.09 -20.66
N ASN A 821 -28.60 8.26 -20.30
CA ASN A 821 -28.53 7.59 -19.01
C ASN A 821 -27.96 8.48 -17.87
N PHE A 822 -27.47 9.68 -18.19
CA PHE A 822 -26.71 10.52 -17.28
C PHE A 822 -27.31 11.92 -17.10
N HIS A 823 -27.39 12.37 -15.85
CA HIS A 823 -27.49 13.79 -15.54
C HIS A 823 -26.09 14.41 -15.62
N LYS A 824 -25.88 15.30 -16.59
CA LYS A 824 -24.61 16.03 -16.79
C LYS A 824 -24.64 17.38 -16.09
N ASN A 825 -23.87 17.54 -15.02
CA ASN A 825 -23.66 18.83 -14.37
C ASN A 825 -22.68 19.70 -15.20
N THR A 826 -23.24 20.48 -16.12
CA THR A 826 -22.49 21.32 -17.07
C THR A 826 -22.05 22.67 -16.52
N LEU A 827 -22.37 23.02 -15.27
CA LEU A 827 -22.15 24.36 -14.71
C LEU A 827 -20.67 24.78 -14.86
N ARG A 828 -20.44 25.85 -15.63
CA ARG A 828 -19.11 26.43 -15.83
C ARG A 828 -18.70 27.31 -14.66
N VAL A 829 -17.42 27.60 -14.55
CA VAL A 829 -16.88 28.49 -13.52
C VAL A 829 -17.27 29.94 -13.78
N ASP A 830 -17.35 30.41 -15.03
CA ASP A 830 -17.94 31.73 -15.35
C ASP A 830 -19.44 31.79 -15.01
N ASP A 831 -20.27 30.84 -15.48
CA ASP A 831 -21.70 30.74 -15.12
C ASP A 831 -21.91 30.80 -13.59
N PHE A 832 -21.08 30.07 -12.83
CA PHE A 832 -21.12 30.03 -11.38
C PHE A 832 -20.71 31.37 -10.74
N LEU A 833 -19.66 32.04 -11.26
CA LEU A 833 -19.25 33.35 -10.76
C LEU A 833 -20.31 34.42 -11.07
N GLU A 834 -20.93 34.40 -12.25
CA GLU A 834 -22.04 35.30 -12.62
C GLU A 834 -23.24 35.14 -11.70
N GLN A 835 -23.68 33.91 -11.42
CA GLN A 835 -24.78 33.60 -10.50
C GLN A 835 -24.57 34.08 -9.06
N HIS A 836 -23.32 34.38 -8.67
CA HIS A 836 -22.95 34.79 -7.32
C HIS A 836 -22.30 36.18 -7.24
N GLN A 837 -22.37 37.00 -8.31
CA GLN A 837 -21.89 38.38 -8.28
C GLN A 837 -22.52 39.17 -7.13
N GLY A 838 -21.68 39.75 -6.26
CA GLY A 838 -22.11 40.49 -5.07
C GLY A 838 -22.42 39.63 -3.83
N SER A 839 -22.23 38.32 -3.89
CA SER A 839 -22.25 37.45 -2.70
C SER A 839 -21.03 37.74 -1.80
N SER A 840 -21.15 37.47 -0.50
CA SER A 840 -19.96 37.48 0.37
C SER A 840 -19.10 36.22 0.15
N LEU A 841 -17.83 36.28 0.55
CA LEU A 841 -16.94 35.11 0.56
C LEU A 841 -17.48 33.99 1.46
N ASP A 842 -18.13 34.35 2.58
CA ASP A 842 -18.78 33.40 3.49
C ASP A 842 -20.01 32.72 2.86
N ASP A 843 -20.68 33.34 1.89
CA ASP A 843 -21.75 32.73 1.09
C ASP A 843 -21.22 31.87 -0.07
N LEU A 844 -20.04 32.21 -0.61
CA LEU A 844 -19.44 31.57 -1.78
C LEU A 844 -18.69 30.28 -1.42
N ILE A 845 -17.90 30.30 -0.35
CA ILE A 845 -17.06 29.15 0.04
C ILE A 845 -17.89 27.88 0.31
N PRO A 846 -19.01 27.89 1.06
CA PRO A 846 -19.84 26.69 1.25
C PRO A 846 -20.40 26.11 -0.05
N ARG A 847 -20.62 26.97 -1.07
CA ARG A 847 -21.07 26.54 -2.40
C ARG A 847 -19.95 25.84 -3.16
N LEU A 848 -18.73 26.40 -3.13
CA LEU A 848 -17.53 25.73 -3.65
C LEU A 848 -17.24 24.41 -2.93
N GLN A 849 -17.38 24.37 -1.59
CA GLN A 849 -17.26 23.14 -0.79
C GLN A 849 -18.26 22.06 -1.25
N SER A 850 -19.45 22.44 -1.73
CA SER A 850 -20.43 21.48 -2.26
C SER A 850 -20.00 20.76 -3.56
N PHE A 851 -18.99 21.28 -4.28
CA PHE A 851 -18.34 20.63 -5.43
C PHE A 851 -17.02 19.96 -5.02
N LEU A 852 -16.20 20.64 -4.19
CA LEU A 852 -14.92 20.12 -3.68
C LEU A 852 -15.08 18.86 -2.81
N LEU A 853 -16.20 18.74 -2.10
CA LEU A 853 -16.60 17.55 -1.34
C LEU A 853 -17.44 16.57 -2.17
N GLY A 854 -17.49 16.73 -3.49
CA GLY A 854 -18.25 15.91 -4.42
C GLY A 854 -17.90 14.43 -4.36
N GLY A 855 -16.64 14.08 -4.04
CA GLY A 855 -16.20 12.70 -3.81
C GLY A 855 -16.78 11.99 -2.58
N LEU A 856 -17.65 12.67 -1.80
CA LEU A 856 -18.51 12.05 -0.78
C LEU A 856 -19.87 11.62 -1.32
N ARG A 857 -20.18 11.92 -2.59
CA ARG A 857 -21.38 11.47 -3.31
C ARG A 857 -20.97 10.35 -4.28
N ASP A 858 -21.92 9.48 -4.63
CA ASP A 858 -21.82 8.46 -5.68
C ASP A 858 -20.70 7.39 -5.60
N VAL A 859 -19.89 7.34 -4.52
CA VAL A 859 -18.79 6.36 -4.31
C VAL A 859 -19.21 4.89 -4.52
N SER A 860 -20.45 4.54 -4.22
CA SER A 860 -20.98 3.18 -4.37
C SER A 860 -21.30 2.77 -5.81
N SER A 861 -21.29 3.71 -6.78
CA SER A 861 -21.72 3.46 -8.16
C SER A 861 -20.67 2.76 -9.03
N VAL A 862 -19.37 3.04 -8.85
CA VAL A 862 -18.27 2.45 -9.67
C VAL A 862 -18.22 0.93 -9.51
N GLY A 863 -17.98 0.45 -8.28
CA GLY A 863 -17.91 -0.98 -7.98
C GLY A 863 -19.22 -1.72 -8.26
N LYS A 864 -20.35 -1.02 -8.12
CA LYS A 864 -21.67 -1.55 -8.52
C LYS A 864 -21.72 -1.81 -10.02
N TYR A 865 -21.47 -0.81 -10.87
CA TYR A 865 -21.54 -0.99 -12.32
C TYR A 865 -20.49 -1.96 -12.85
N SER A 866 -19.32 -2.07 -12.22
CA SER A 866 -18.35 -3.15 -12.51
C SER A 866 -18.98 -4.54 -12.29
N ASN A 867 -19.63 -4.79 -11.14
CA ASN A 867 -20.32 -6.06 -10.91
C ASN A 867 -21.54 -6.28 -11.84
N LEU A 868 -22.32 -5.23 -12.15
CA LEU A 868 -23.43 -5.34 -13.11
C LEU A 868 -22.94 -5.75 -14.50
N HIS A 869 -21.83 -5.15 -14.95
CA HIS A 869 -21.14 -5.55 -16.17
C HIS A 869 -20.68 -7.01 -16.12
N ASP A 870 -19.98 -7.42 -15.07
CA ASP A 870 -19.41 -8.76 -14.98
C ASP A 870 -20.51 -9.86 -14.93
N VAL A 871 -21.65 -9.57 -14.31
CA VAL A 871 -22.86 -10.41 -14.38
C VAL A 871 -23.45 -10.45 -15.80
N ALA A 872 -23.40 -9.34 -16.55
CA ALA A 872 -23.82 -9.30 -17.95
C ALA A 872 -22.88 -10.10 -18.86
N VAL A 873 -21.55 -9.97 -18.73
CA VAL A 873 -20.57 -10.83 -19.44
C VAL A 873 -20.88 -12.30 -19.21
N TYR A 874 -21.07 -12.67 -17.94
CA TYR A 874 -21.25 -14.06 -17.54
C TYR A 874 -22.61 -14.65 -17.98
N THR A 875 -23.67 -13.83 -18.14
CA THR A 875 -25.04 -14.31 -18.47
C THR A 875 -25.57 -13.94 -19.87
N LEU A 876 -24.98 -12.97 -20.56
CA LEU A 876 -25.34 -12.51 -21.91
C LEU A 876 -24.20 -12.67 -22.95
N GLY A 877 -22.96 -12.82 -22.49
CA GLY A 877 -21.76 -12.87 -23.35
C GLY A 877 -21.07 -11.51 -23.50
N TYR A 878 -19.79 -11.51 -23.87
CA TYR A 878 -18.95 -10.32 -23.85
C TYR A 878 -19.33 -9.30 -24.94
N ALA A 879 -19.63 -9.77 -26.14
CA ALA A 879 -19.99 -8.95 -27.31
C ALA A 879 -21.48 -8.54 -27.39
N HIS A 880 -22.27 -8.77 -26.34
CA HIS A 880 -23.71 -8.46 -26.33
C HIS A 880 -23.97 -6.98 -26.04
N ASN A 881 -24.93 -6.35 -26.75
CA ASN A 881 -25.16 -4.90 -26.70
C ASN A 881 -25.33 -4.32 -25.28
N GLU A 882 -26.04 -5.03 -24.39
CA GLU A 882 -26.19 -4.60 -22.99
C GLU A 882 -24.90 -4.71 -22.17
N THR A 883 -24.05 -5.70 -22.46
CA THR A 883 -22.72 -5.83 -21.84
C THR A 883 -21.84 -4.65 -22.26
N ILE A 884 -21.83 -4.33 -23.56
CA ILE A 884 -21.15 -3.16 -24.12
C ILE A 884 -21.68 -1.85 -23.50
N ARG A 885 -23.01 -1.69 -23.39
CA ARG A 885 -23.62 -0.53 -22.69
C ARG A 885 -23.11 -0.44 -21.25
N LEU A 886 -23.12 -1.53 -20.49
CA LEU A 886 -22.68 -1.54 -19.09
C LEU A 886 -21.18 -1.27 -18.93
N ALA A 887 -20.34 -1.68 -19.88
CA ALA A 887 -18.93 -1.30 -19.94
C ALA A 887 -18.76 0.22 -20.11
N TYR A 888 -19.44 0.82 -21.10
CA TYR A 888 -19.43 2.28 -21.28
C TYR A 888 -20.03 3.05 -20.10
N MET A 889 -21.07 2.50 -19.45
CA MET A 889 -21.62 3.06 -18.21
C MET A 889 -20.54 3.09 -17.13
N PHE A 890 -19.87 1.96 -16.87
CA PHE A 890 -18.78 1.87 -15.89
C PHE A 890 -17.65 2.89 -16.17
N CYS A 891 -17.15 2.99 -17.41
CA CYS A 891 -16.08 3.95 -17.74
C CYS A 891 -16.52 5.42 -17.53
N ASN A 892 -17.75 5.79 -17.90
CA ASN A 892 -18.26 7.16 -17.68
C ASN A 892 -18.45 7.49 -16.18
N ILE A 893 -18.73 6.49 -15.33
CA ILE A 893 -18.83 6.65 -13.88
C ILE A 893 -17.44 6.74 -13.23
N LEU A 894 -16.46 5.98 -13.74
CA LEU A 894 -15.06 6.06 -13.30
C LEU A 894 -14.49 7.47 -13.48
N ASP A 895 -14.77 8.12 -14.61
CA ASP A 895 -14.47 9.53 -14.85
C ASP A 895 -15.53 10.52 -14.33
N GLY A 896 -16.58 10.05 -13.65
CA GLY A 896 -17.73 10.84 -13.19
C GLY A 896 -17.34 12.09 -12.40
N ALA A 897 -16.34 11.96 -11.51
CA ALA A 897 -15.80 13.05 -10.71
C ALA A 897 -15.07 14.16 -11.52
N LYS A 898 -14.58 13.84 -12.71
CA LYS A 898 -13.92 14.79 -13.65
C LYS A 898 -14.91 15.34 -14.69
N SER A 899 -15.88 14.52 -15.10
CA SER A 899 -16.83 14.79 -16.19
C SER A 899 -18.10 15.50 -15.73
N GLY A 900 -18.48 15.37 -14.45
CA GLY A 900 -19.74 15.87 -13.91
C GLY A 900 -20.95 15.00 -14.27
N LEU A 901 -20.73 13.75 -14.67
CA LEU A 901 -21.79 12.79 -15.03
C LEU A 901 -22.20 11.94 -13.81
N THR A 902 -23.48 12.03 -13.42
CA THR A 902 -24.12 11.10 -12.46
C THR A 902 -25.19 10.30 -13.18
N VAL A 903 -25.28 8.99 -12.93
CA VAL A 903 -26.32 8.12 -13.54
C VAL A 903 -27.70 8.47 -13.01
N LEU A 904 -28.71 8.49 -13.87
CA LEU A 904 -30.10 8.75 -13.48
C LEU A 904 -30.64 7.67 -12.51
N PRO A 905 -31.33 8.04 -11.41
CA PRO A 905 -31.80 7.09 -10.40
C PRO A 905 -32.68 5.95 -10.93
N GLU A 906 -33.48 6.21 -11.95
CA GLU A 906 -34.32 5.25 -12.67
C GLU A 906 -33.52 4.26 -13.53
N VAL A 907 -32.40 4.69 -14.11
CA VAL A 907 -31.44 3.83 -14.82
C VAL A 907 -30.71 2.94 -13.81
N ILE A 908 -30.20 3.52 -12.71
CA ILE A 908 -29.62 2.73 -11.61
C ILE A 908 -30.63 1.67 -11.14
N LYS A 909 -31.91 2.03 -10.94
CA LYS A 909 -32.96 1.14 -10.46
C LYS A 909 -33.30 0.01 -11.45
N SER A 910 -33.32 0.29 -12.75
CA SER A 910 -33.60 -0.71 -13.78
C SER A 910 -32.42 -1.65 -14.00
N ASP A 911 -31.20 -1.13 -14.13
CA ASP A 911 -29.97 -1.93 -14.24
C ASP A 911 -29.76 -2.82 -13.00
N THR A 912 -30.03 -2.30 -11.79
CA THR A 912 -30.02 -3.09 -10.55
C THR A 912 -31.01 -4.26 -10.63
N LYS A 913 -32.25 -4.02 -11.09
CA LYS A 913 -33.29 -5.06 -11.15
C LYS A 913 -32.93 -6.22 -12.09
N LEU A 914 -32.13 -5.97 -13.12
CA LEU A 914 -31.75 -6.96 -14.13
C LEU A 914 -30.45 -7.71 -13.78
N TYR A 915 -29.45 -6.98 -13.30
CA TYR A 915 -28.06 -7.46 -13.20
C TYR A 915 -27.50 -7.52 -11.77
N HIS A 916 -28.17 -6.97 -10.75
CA HIS A 916 -27.70 -7.11 -9.37
C HIS A 916 -28.02 -8.50 -8.83
N LYS A 917 -27.00 -9.36 -8.85
CA LYS A 917 -27.01 -10.76 -8.40
C LYS A 917 -25.72 -11.02 -7.64
N ARG A 918 -25.69 -12.07 -6.81
CA ARG A 918 -24.45 -12.60 -6.24
C ARG A 918 -23.49 -12.99 -7.37
N SER A 919 -22.23 -12.59 -7.22
CA SER A 919 -21.16 -12.76 -8.22
C SER A 919 -20.95 -14.22 -8.63
N PRO A 920 -20.34 -14.49 -9.82
CA PRO A 920 -19.93 -15.84 -10.20
C PRO A 920 -19.01 -16.47 -9.13
N GLU A 921 -19.06 -17.80 -8.97
CA GLU A 921 -18.33 -18.50 -7.89
C GLU A 921 -16.82 -18.23 -7.95
N TRP A 922 -16.23 -18.08 -9.14
CA TRP A 922 -14.81 -17.82 -9.33
C TRP A 922 -14.33 -16.50 -8.71
N LYS A 923 -15.20 -15.48 -8.54
CA LYS A 923 -14.84 -14.24 -7.82
C LYS A 923 -14.83 -14.39 -6.30
N GLU A 924 -15.48 -15.41 -5.74
CA GLU A 924 -15.65 -15.57 -4.28
C GLU A 924 -14.63 -16.57 -3.71
N CYS A 925 -13.36 -16.17 -3.68
CA CYS A 925 -12.26 -16.96 -3.10
C CYS A 925 -11.82 -16.44 -1.71
N GLY A 926 -11.24 -17.32 -0.90
CA GLY A 926 -10.69 -16.97 0.41
C GLY A 926 -11.74 -16.57 1.47
N GLU A 927 -11.35 -15.66 2.36
CA GLU A 927 -12.15 -15.17 3.50
C GLU A 927 -13.27 -14.20 3.09
N GLU A 928 -13.29 -13.71 1.85
CA GLU A 928 -14.27 -12.72 1.38
C GLU A 928 -15.66 -13.29 1.05
N LYS A 929 -15.89 -14.59 1.28
CA LYS A 929 -17.19 -15.23 1.01
C LYS A 929 -18.28 -14.60 1.89
N PRO A 930 -19.30 -13.94 1.31
CA PRO A 930 -20.34 -13.31 2.11
C PRO A 930 -21.21 -14.37 2.80
N GLU A 931 -21.49 -14.16 4.09
CA GLU A 931 -22.41 -14.98 4.92
C GLU A 931 -23.88 -14.83 4.48
N THR A 932 -24.17 -15.23 3.25
CA THR A 932 -25.46 -15.06 2.60
C THR A 932 -25.94 -16.38 1.99
N ASN A 933 -27.24 -16.64 2.12
CA ASN A 933 -27.92 -17.79 1.52
C ASN A 933 -28.29 -17.58 0.05
N GLU A 934 -27.83 -16.49 -0.58
CA GLU A 934 -28.04 -16.22 -2.00
C GLU A 934 -27.15 -17.13 -2.85
N ILE A 935 -27.69 -17.67 -3.95
CA ILE A 935 -26.95 -18.55 -4.85
C ILE A 935 -26.16 -17.70 -5.85
N ASN A 936 -24.88 -18.01 -6.05
CA ASN A 936 -24.05 -17.38 -7.09
C ASN A 936 -24.73 -17.45 -8.46
N VAL A 937 -24.61 -16.38 -9.27
CA VAL A 937 -25.21 -16.36 -10.61
C VAL A 937 -24.76 -17.56 -11.45
N GLN A 938 -25.71 -18.13 -12.21
CA GLN A 938 -25.50 -19.34 -13.02
C GLN A 938 -25.47 -18.97 -14.51
N ARG A 939 -24.51 -19.51 -15.26
CA ARG A 939 -24.40 -19.29 -16.72
C ARG A 939 -25.49 -20.07 -17.47
N PRO A 940 -26.17 -19.48 -18.48
CA PRO A 940 -27.21 -20.18 -19.23
C PRO A 940 -26.69 -21.44 -19.93
N LYS A 941 -27.45 -22.55 -19.83
CA LYS A 941 -27.08 -23.88 -20.37
C LYS A 941 -26.86 -23.96 -21.89
N GLY A 942 -27.17 -22.91 -22.64
CA GLY A 942 -26.93 -22.81 -24.08
C GLY A 942 -25.64 -22.07 -24.46
N MET A 943 -24.88 -21.58 -23.48
CA MET A 943 -23.59 -20.91 -23.71
C MET A 943 -22.43 -21.91 -23.61
N THR A 944 -21.29 -21.51 -24.19
CA THR A 944 -19.99 -22.12 -23.93
C THR A 944 -19.62 -22.01 -22.45
N GLU A 945 -18.76 -22.93 -21.98
CA GLU A 945 -18.06 -22.79 -20.69
C GLU A 945 -17.39 -21.41 -20.60
N PHE A 946 -17.33 -20.81 -19.41
CA PHE A 946 -16.63 -19.54 -19.21
C PHE A 946 -15.17 -19.79 -18.81
N VAL A 947 -14.23 -19.00 -19.35
CA VAL A 947 -12.78 -19.26 -19.15
C VAL A 947 -12.38 -19.30 -17.67
N MET A 948 -12.96 -18.44 -16.82
CA MET A 948 -12.64 -18.43 -15.39
C MET A 948 -13.21 -19.65 -14.63
N ASP A 949 -14.35 -20.20 -15.06
CA ASP A 949 -14.89 -21.46 -14.51
C ASP A 949 -13.98 -22.64 -14.89
N ALA A 950 -13.54 -22.67 -16.16
CA ALA A 950 -12.62 -23.65 -16.69
C ALA A 950 -11.28 -23.63 -15.94
N ILE A 951 -10.71 -22.44 -15.74
CA ILE A 951 -9.48 -22.25 -14.95
C ILE A 951 -9.73 -22.67 -13.50
N MET A 952 -10.75 -22.18 -12.81
CA MET A 952 -11.06 -22.55 -11.41
C MET A 952 -11.19 -24.07 -11.22
N SER A 953 -11.88 -24.74 -12.15
CA SER A 953 -12.09 -26.19 -12.16
C SER A 953 -10.79 -26.98 -12.30
N HIS A 954 -9.80 -26.47 -13.03
CA HIS A 954 -8.48 -27.10 -13.18
C HIS A 954 -7.50 -26.67 -12.08
N ALA A 955 -7.54 -25.42 -11.66
CA ALA A 955 -6.71 -24.84 -10.60
C ALA A 955 -6.89 -25.57 -9.28
N ARG A 956 -8.14 -25.78 -8.84
CA ARG A 956 -8.45 -26.54 -7.61
C ARG A 956 -7.88 -27.97 -7.65
N LYS A 957 -8.05 -28.68 -8.77
CA LYS A 957 -7.53 -30.05 -8.96
C LYS A 957 -6.00 -30.10 -8.97
N TYR A 958 -5.36 -29.15 -9.65
CA TYR A 958 -3.89 -29.12 -9.76
C TYR A 958 -3.23 -28.66 -8.46
N ARG A 959 -3.85 -27.72 -7.73
CA ARG A 959 -3.49 -27.36 -6.36
C ARG A 959 -3.44 -28.58 -5.45
N ASP A 960 -4.49 -29.37 -5.43
CA ASP A 960 -4.60 -30.51 -4.50
C ASP A 960 -3.51 -31.58 -4.80
N LEU A 961 -3.20 -31.79 -6.09
CA LEU A 961 -2.07 -32.62 -6.52
C LEU A 961 -0.71 -32.04 -6.08
N LYS A 962 -0.51 -30.71 -6.15
CA LYS A 962 0.72 -30.06 -5.70
C LYS A 962 0.86 -30.03 -4.18
N LEU A 963 -0.22 -29.83 -3.43
CA LEU A 963 -0.20 -29.96 -1.96
C LEU A 963 0.18 -31.39 -1.54
N GLN A 964 -0.30 -32.42 -2.26
CA GLN A 964 0.14 -33.80 -2.06
C GLN A 964 1.62 -34.02 -2.42
N GLN A 965 2.13 -33.44 -3.52
CA GLN A 965 3.56 -33.48 -3.87
C GLN A 965 4.42 -32.87 -2.75
N VAL A 966 3.99 -31.72 -2.20
CA VAL A 966 4.65 -30.99 -1.12
C VAL A 966 4.66 -31.81 0.17
N ASP A 967 3.51 -32.27 0.65
CA ASP A 967 3.45 -33.10 1.86
C ASP A 967 4.20 -34.44 1.71
N SER A 968 4.29 -34.98 0.49
CA SER A 968 5.11 -36.18 0.18
C SER A 968 6.62 -35.92 0.12
N ALA A 969 7.04 -34.68 -0.11
CA ALA A 969 8.45 -34.28 -0.02
C ALA A 969 8.87 -34.16 1.45
N PHE A 970 8.07 -33.48 2.26
CA PHE A 970 8.38 -33.21 3.67
C PHE A 970 8.18 -34.42 4.61
N SER A 971 7.37 -35.42 4.25
CA SER A 971 7.07 -36.60 5.10
C SER A 971 8.27 -37.52 5.41
N LYS A 972 9.44 -37.26 4.81
CA LYS A 972 10.67 -38.07 4.97
C LYS A 972 11.63 -37.55 6.04
N HIS A 973 11.33 -36.41 6.66
CA HIS A 973 12.18 -35.82 7.68
C HIS A 973 11.75 -36.32 9.07
N HIS A 974 12.64 -37.07 9.71
CA HIS A 974 12.46 -37.55 11.08
C HIS A 974 13.29 -36.71 12.06
N GLY A 975 12.79 -36.55 13.28
CA GLY A 975 13.38 -35.69 14.31
C GLY A 975 14.71 -36.23 14.84
N HIS A 976 15.79 -35.97 14.11
CA HIS A 976 17.15 -36.16 14.61
C HIS A 976 17.59 -34.94 15.42
N ARG A 977 18.17 -35.19 16.60
CA ARG A 977 18.78 -34.15 17.45
C ARG A 977 20.00 -33.56 16.73
N ASP A 978 20.04 -32.23 16.57
CA ASP A 978 21.21 -31.56 16.01
C ASP A 978 22.35 -31.51 17.04
N SER A 979 23.34 -32.37 16.85
CA SER A 979 24.54 -32.45 17.70
C SER A 979 25.30 -31.12 17.82
N SER A 980 25.13 -30.18 16.88
CA SER A 980 25.72 -28.84 16.90
C SER A 980 25.03 -27.93 17.91
N LEU A 981 23.70 -28.03 18.02
CA LEU A 981 22.88 -27.28 18.97
C LEU A 981 22.94 -27.89 20.39
N GLU A 982 23.08 -29.21 20.51
CA GLU A 982 23.28 -29.86 21.81
C GLU A 982 24.67 -29.59 22.43
N LYS A 983 25.69 -29.39 21.59
CA LYS A 983 27.10 -29.32 22.01
C LYS A 983 27.40 -28.35 23.16
N PRO A 984 26.86 -27.11 23.23
CA PRO A 984 27.13 -26.20 24.34
C PRO A 984 26.67 -26.75 25.70
N TRP A 985 25.55 -27.48 25.73
CA TRP A 985 25.03 -28.14 26.92
C TRP A 985 25.87 -29.38 27.28
N GLN A 986 26.16 -30.24 26.29
CA GLN A 986 27.03 -31.42 26.49
C GLN A 986 28.42 -31.02 27.02
N ASP A 987 29.00 -29.92 26.52
CA ASP A 987 30.25 -29.34 27.02
C ASP A 987 30.11 -28.72 28.42
N ALA A 988 28.92 -28.25 28.81
CA ALA A 988 28.65 -27.73 30.15
C ALA A 988 28.58 -28.86 31.18
N GLU A 989 27.79 -29.90 30.93
CA GLU A 989 27.76 -31.11 31.78
C GLU A 989 29.14 -31.76 31.87
N SER A 990 29.86 -31.84 30.75
CA SER A 990 31.22 -32.39 30.71
C SER A 990 32.23 -31.54 31.49
N ARG A 991 31.98 -30.23 31.65
CA ARG A 991 32.73 -29.38 32.60
C ARG A 991 32.42 -29.75 34.04
N VAL A 992 31.15 -29.93 34.43
CA VAL A 992 30.78 -30.37 35.79
C VAL A 992 31.43 -31.71 36.11
N ARG A 993 31.30 -32.71 35.21
CA ARG A 993 31.94 -34.03 35.33
C ARG A 993 33.45 -33.92 35.56
N ARG A 994 34.17 -33.08 34.79
CA ARG A 994 35.62 -32.85 34.99
C ARG A 994 35.95 -32.16 36.31
N VAL A 995 35.18 -31.14 36.71
CA VAL A 995 35.43 -30.39 37.96
C VAL A 995 35.21 -31.29 39.19
N LYS A 996 34.25 -32.22 39.15
CA LYS A 996 33.89 -33.13 40.26
C LYS A 996 35.09 -33.95 40.80
N TYR A 997 36.06 -34.30 39.95
CA TYR A 997 37.31 -34.98 40.35
C TYR A 997 38.38 -34.07 41.00
N SER A 998 38.15 -32.75 41.06
CA SER A 998 39.16 -31.76 41.47
C SER A 998 38.67 -30.77 42.54
N ASN A 999 37.38 -30.45 42.56
CA ASN A 999 36.73 -29.60 43.55
C ASN A 999 35.22 -29.93 43.59
N GLU A 1000 34.84 -30.81 44.50
CA GLU A 1000 33.47 -31.30 44.65
C GLU A 1000 32.46 -30.17 44.97
N TYR A 1001 32.85 -29.18 45.79
CA TYR A 1001 32.00 -28.03 46.13
C TYR A 1001 31.74 -27.12 44.92
N ALA A 1002 32.75 -26.90 44.07
CA ALA A 1002 32.57 -26.16 42.82
C ALA A 1002 31.71 -26.95 41.82
N ALA A 1003 31.88 -28.27 41.74
CA ALA A 1003 31.04 -29.12 40.89
C ALA A 1003 29.57 -29.08 41.34
N LEU A 1004 29.30 -29.22 42.64
CA LEU A 1004 27.94 -29.11 43.20
C LEU A 1004 27.30 -27.74 42.89
N THR A 1005 28.08 -26.66 42.99
CA THR A 1005 27.61 -25.31 42.62
C THR A 1005 27.18 -25.25 41.16
N MET A 1006 28.01 -25.76 40.24
CA MET A 1006 27.70 -25.79 38.80
C MET A 1006 26.56 -26.76 38.46
N GLU A 1007 26.40 -27.85 39.21
CA GLU A 1007 25.30 -28.81 39.07
C GLU A 1007 23.97 -28.16 39.46
N MET A 1008 23.93 -27.39 40.55
CA MET A 1008 22.78 -26.55 40.93
C MET A 1008 22.49 -25.41 39.94
N GLU A 1009 23.53 -24.83 39.32
CA GLU A 1009 23.37 -23.82 38.26
C GLU A 1009 22.71 -24.42 37.00
N LEU A 1010 23.13 -25.62 36.57
CA LEU A 1010 22.49 -26.32 35.43
C LEU A 1010 21.04 -26.72 35.74
N SER A 1011 20.73 -27.18 36.96
CA SER A 1011 19.34 -27.48 37.37
C SER A 1011 18.42 -26.26 37.23
N LYS A 1012 18.84 -25.09 37.71
CA LYS A 1012 18.05 -23.85 37.59
C LYS A 1012 17.79 -23.43 36.14
N ILE A 1013 18.75 -23.66 35.25
CA ILE A 1013 18.58 -23.36 33.81
C ILE A 1013 17.53 -24.30 33.21
N ARG A 1014 17.58 -25.60 33.53
CA ARG A 1014 16.57 -26.58 33.11
C ARG A 1014 15.19 -26.24 33.65
N GLU A 1015 15.06 -26.00 34.95
CA GLU A 1015 13.80 -25.62 35.61
C GLU A 1015 13.15 -24.37 34.97
N HIS A 1016 13.97 -23.37 34.59
CA HIS A 1016 13.50 -22.18 33.87
C HIS A 1016 13.03 -22.50 32.45
N VAL A 1017 13.80 -23.27 31.67
CA VAL A 1017 13.41 -23.68 30.31
C VAL A 1017 12.11 -24.49 30.32
N GLU A 1018 11.98 -25.46 31.24
CA GLU A 1018 10.76 -26.26 31.43
C GLU A 1018 9.56 -25.39 31.80
N LYS A 1019 9.71 -24.47 32.77
CA LYS A 1019 8.68 -23.49 33.14
C LYS A 1019 8.22 -22.66 31.94
N MET A 1020 9.16 -22.09 31.19
CA MET A 1020 8.85 -21.21 30.05
C MET A 1020 8.18 -21.96 28.89
N ARG A 1021 8.58 -23.21 28.62
CA ARG A 1021 7.90 -24.10 27.66
C ARG A 1021 6.45 -24.35 28.06
N GLU A 1022 6.21 -24.56 29.35
CA GLU A 1022 4.87 -24.76 29.90
C GLU A 1022 4.01 -23.49 29.93
N GLU A 1023 4.60 -22.30 30.07
CA GLU A 1023 3.90 -21.01 29.96
C GLU A 1023 3.59 -20.63 28.50
N HIS A 1024 4.48 -20.97 27.57
CA HIS A 1024 4.23 -20.90 26.13
C HIS A 1024 3.04 -21.79 25.72
N LYS A 1025 3.03 -23.06 26.14
CA LYS A 1025 1.93 -24.04 25.93
C LYS A 1025 0.58 -23.64 26.57
N LYS A 1026 0.59 -22.75 27.57
CA LYS A 1026 -0.63 -22.18 28.18
C LYS A 1026 -1.14 -20.97 27.41
N SER A 1027 -0.24 -20.15 26.88
CA SER A 1027 -0.53 -18.91 26.17
C SER A 1027 -0.96 -19.13 24.72
N ILE A 1028 -0.34 -20.08 24.04
CA ILE A 1028 -0.68 -20.47 22.66
C ILE A 1028 -1.59 -21.70 22.72
N ARG A 1029 -2.90 -21.43 22.70
CA ARG A 1029 -3.97 -22.43 22.61
C ARG A 1029 -4.87 -22.10 21.42
N ARG A 1030 -5.77 -23.01 21.03
CA ARG A 1030 -6.71 -22.94 19.88
C ARG A 1030 -7.52 -21.64 19.66
N SER A 1031 -7.48 -20.66 20.56
CA SER A 1031 -8.08 -19.34 20.38
C SER A 1031 -7.07 -18.24 19.99
N PHE A 1032 -5.78 -18.57 19.82
CA PHE A 1032 -4.70 -17.62 19.54
C PHE A 1032 -4.82 -17.03 18.12
N SER A 1033 -5.09 -17.86 17.11
CA SER A 1033 -5.34 -17.46 15.70
C SER A 1033 -6.44 -16.43 15.54
N GLY A 1034 -7.50 -16.53 16.34
CA GLY A 1034 -8.61 -15.57 16.39
C GLY A 1034 -8.24 -14.20 17.00
N LEU A 1035 -7.03 -14.03 17.53
CA LEU A 1035 -6.53 -12.75 18.00
C LEU A 1035 -5.91 -11.94 16.84
N LYS A 1036 -6.08 -10.61 16.92
CA LYS A 1036 -5.42 -9.68 15.99
C LYS A 1036 -3.89 -9.84 16.02
N ILE A 1037 -3.24 -9.54 14.91
CA ILE A 1037 -1.82 -9.84 14.68
C ILE A 1037 -0.89 -9.13 15.67
N GLU A 1038 -1.21 -7.89 16.04
CA GLU A 1038 -0.47 -7.10 17.02
C GLU A 1038 -0.51 -7.83 18.37
N ARG A 1039 -1.72 -8.16 18.85
CA ARG A 1039 -1.94 -8.88 20.10
C ARG A 1039 -1.28 -10.27 20.14
N ARG A 1040 -1.16 -10.97 18.99
CA ARG A 1040 -0.39 -12.22 18.88
C ARG A 1040 1.11 -11.98 19.06
N GLN A 1041 1.66 -10.97 18.39
CA GLN A 1041 3.06 -10.58 18.55
C GLN A 1041 3.38 -10.13 19.98
N ASP A 1042 2.49 -9.38 20.63
CA ASP A 1042 2.71 -8.86 21.98
C ASP A 1042 2.74 -9.98 23.04
N ILE A 1043 1.94 -11.03 22.87
CA ILE A 1043 2.02 -12.25 23.70
C ILE A 1043 3.36 -12.98 23.49
N LEU A 1044 3.80 -13.14 22.24
CA LEU A 1044 5.09 -13.79 21.92
C LEU A 1044 6.28 -12.96 22.47
N ARG A 1045 6.22 -11.64 22.37
CA ARG A 1045 7.18 -10.69 22.96
C ARG A 1045 7.18 -10.72 24.49
N SER A 1046 6.04 -10.95 25.13
CA SER A 1046 6.00 -11.18 26.58
C SER A 1046 6.76 -12.46 26.94
N LEU A 1047 6.43 -13.58 26.30
CA LEU A 1047 7.12 -14.86 26.53
C LEU A 1047 8.63 -14.78 26.26
N ALA A 1048 9.06 -14.00 25.25
CA ALA A 1048 10.48 -13.72 25.00
C ALA A 1048 11.14 -12.87 26.11
N ARG A 1049 10.46 -11.83 26.61
CA ARG A 1049 10.90 -11.05 27.78
C ARG A 1049 11.06 -11.95 29.01
N ASP A 1050 10.03 -12.72 29.32
CA ASP A 1050 9.95 -13.60 30.49
C ASP A 1050 11.02 -14.70 30.43
N PHE A 1051 11.31 -15.23 29.23
CA PHE A 1051 12.40 -16.18 29.00
C PHE A 1051 13.78 -15.54 29.21
N THR A 1052 13.99 -14.30 28.76
CA THR A 1052 15.31 -13.63 28.80
C THR A 1052 15.60 -12.99 30.17
N ALA A 1053 14.57 -12.71 30.98
CA ALA A 1053 14.69 -12.09 32.30
C ALA A 1053 15.31 -13.01 33.38
N ALA A 1054 15.46 -14.30 33.11
CA ALA A 1054 15.99 -15.28 34.05
C ALA A 1054 16.76 -16.42 33.33
N PRO A 1055 17.61 -17.19 34.04
CA PRO A 1055 18.11 -16.91 35.39
C PRO A 1055 19.15 -15.77 35.42
N ASP A 1056 19.26 -15.05 36.54
CA ASP A 1056 20.20 -13.93 36.68
C ASP A 1056 21.66 -14.38 36.52
N LEU A 1057 22.29 -13.93 35.43
CA LEU A 1057 23.68 -14.24 35.08
C LEU A 1057 24.71 -13.64 36.06
N HIS A 1058 24.35 -12.65 36.88
CA HIS A 1058 25.24 -12.11 37.92
C HIS A 1058 25.24 -12.96 39.20
N ALA A 1059 24.16 -13.69 39.48
CA ALA A 1059 24.12 -14.68 40.56
C ALA A 1059 24.94 -15.95 40.25
N PHE A 1060 25.24 -16.22 38.98
CA PHE A 1060 25.95 -17.42 38.53
C PHE A 1060 27.48 -17.18 38.43
N PHE A 1061 28.28 -18.20 38.73
CA PHE A 1061 29.75 -18.21 38.67
C PHE A 1061 30.49 -17.10 39.46
N SER A 1062 29.81 -16.36 40.34
CA SER A 1062 30.32 -15.09 40.88
C SER A 1062 31.20 -15.18 42.13
N SER A 1063 31.18 -16.31 42.87
CA SER A 1063 31.81 -16.41 44.20
C SER A 1063 33.33 -16.63 44.22
N HIS A 1064 33.95 -17.22 43.19
CA HIS A 1064 35.33 -17.74 43.25
C HIS A 1064 36.30 -17.23 42.16
N ARG A 1065 36.09 -16.02 41.61
CA ARG A 1065 36.96 -15.41 40.58
C ARG A 1065 38.42 -15.06 40.98
N ARG A 1066 38.94 -15.53 42.13
CA ARG A 1066 40.30 -15.20 42.65
C ARG A 1066 41.20 -16.40 43.00
N ARG A 1067 41.37 -17.39 42.12
CA ARG A 1067 42.59 -18.25 42.18
C ARG A 1067 43.07 -18.98 40.92
N TRP A 1068 42.31 -19.02 39.82
CA TRP A 1068 42.72 -19.70 38.58
C TRP A 1068 42.76 -18.74 37.38
N GLN A 1069 43.76 -17.86 37.35
CA GLN A 1069 44.14 -17.14 36.13
C GLN A 1069 45.00 -18.05 35.26
N GLY A 1070 44.37 -18.74 34.29
CA GLY A 1070 45.08 -19.67 33.39
C GLY A 1070 44.32 -20.08 32.13
N SER A 1071 42.98 -20.02 32.12
CA SER A 1071 42.17 -20.40 30.95
C SER A 1071 40.94 -19.50 30.77
N ARG A 1072 40.92 -18.69 29.70
CA ARG A 1072 39.80 -17.82 29.31
C ARG A 1072 38.70 -18.60 28.57
N LEU A 1073 38.06 -19.57 29.23
CA LEU A 1073 36.98 -20.39 28.64
C LEU A 1073 35.63 -20.48 29.40
N PRO A 1074 35.47 -20.14 30.70
CA PRO A 1074 34.18 -20.34 31.38
C PRO A 1074 32.97 -19.57 30.81
N THR A 1075 33.18 -18.36 30.26
CA THR A 1075 32.09 -17.53 29.71
C THR A 1075 31.43 -18.08 28.45
N HIS A 1076 32.04 -19.04 27.75
CA HIS A 1076 31.60 -19.47 26.41
C HIS A 1076 30.24 -20.17 26.35
N ILE A 1077 29.68 -20.66 27.47
CA ILE A 1077 28.33 -21.27 27.46
C ILE A 1077 27.29 -20.17 27.20
N PHE A 1078 27.21 -19.20 28.12
CA PHE A 1078 26.23 -18.11 28.01
C PHE A 1078 26.60 -17.07 26.97
N MET A 1079 27.89 -16.81 26.69
CA MET A 1079 28.25 -15.91 25.59
C MET A 1079 27.94 -16.50 24.22
N ASN A 1080 28.03 -17.82 23.99
CA ASN A 1080 27.52 -18.39 22.75
C ASN A 1080 25.98 -18.29 22.66
N ALA A 1081 25.28 -18.43 23.78
CA ALA A 1081 23.82 -18.20 23.86
C ALA A 1081 23.40 -16.70 23.77
N GLN A 1082 24.35 -15.76 23.68
CA GLN A 1082 24.11 -14.31 23.61
C GLN A 1082 24.95 -13.58 22.54
N THR A 1083 25.62 -14.31 21.65
CA THR A 1083 26.34 -13.72 20.49
C THR A 1083 25.49 -13.84 19.22
N PRO A 1084 25.65 -12.94 18.22
CA PRO A 1084 24.67 -12.78 17.14
C PRO A 1084 24.42 -14.00 16.24
N LEU A 1085 25.26 -15.03 16.32
CA LEU A 1085 25.11 -16.31 15.61
C LEU A 1085 23.96 -17.20 16.14
N VAL A 1086 23.28 -16.79 17.22
CA VAL A 1086 22.09 -17.47 17.78
C VAL A 1086 20.81 -16.64 17.58
N ASN A 1087 20.82 -15.67 16.66
CA ASN A 1087 19.64 -14.89 16.26
C ASN A 1087 18.67 -15.65 15.32
N SER A 1088 18.60 -16.97 15.46
CA SER A 1088 17.49 -17.81 14.99
C SER A 1088 16.95 -18.54 16.22
N PRO A 1089 15.63 -18.53 16.45
CA PRO A 1089 15.07 -18.18 17.76
C PRO A 1089 15.59 -19.02 18.93
N GLY A 1090 15.87 -18.37 20.07
CA GLY A 1090 16.25 -19.07 21.31
C GLY A 1090 15.24 -20.13 21.77
N MET A 1091 13.98 -20.01 21.35
CA MET A 1091 12.90 -20.98 21.54
C MET A 1091 13.12 -22.32 20.80
N LEU A 1092 13.94 -22.32 19.75
CA LEU A 1092 14.31 -23.51 18.96
C LEU A 1092 15.36 -24.36 19.70
N LEU A 1093 16.26 -23.72 20.46
CA LEU A 1093 17.22 -24.38 21.36
C LEU A 1093 16.52 -25.10 22.53
N CYS A 1094 15.41 -24.55 23.04
CA CYS A 1094 14.66 -25.13 24.16
C CYS A 1094 14.09 -26.53 23.90
N GLU A 1095 13.87 -26.91 22.64
CA GLU A 1095 13.39 -28.26 22.29
C GLU A 1095 14.47 -29.16 21.70
N SER A 1096 15.58 -28.60 21.21
CA SER A 1096 16.80 -29.36 20.93
C SER A 1096 17.53 -29.83 22.21
N LEU A 1097 17.27 -29.19 23.35
CA LEU A 1097 17.92 -29.45 24.64
C LEU A 1097 17.00 -30.13 25.68
N GLY A 1098 15.76 -30.45 25.28
CA GLY A 1098 14.82 -31.27 26.06
C GLY A 1098 15.06 -32.77 25.93
#